data_AF-E2ABV8-F1
#
_entry.id   AF-E2ABV8-F1
#
_cell.length_a   1.000
_cell.length_b   1.000
_cell.length_c   1.000
_cell.angle_alpha   90.00
_cell.angle_beta   90.00
_cell.angle_gamma   90.00
#
_symmetry.space_group_name_H-M   'P 1'
#
loop_
_entity.id
_entity.type
_entity.pdbx_description
1 polymer ?
#
loop_
_entity_poly.entity_id
_entity_poly.type
_entity_poly.pdbx_seq_one_letter_code
_entity_poly.pdbx_strand_id
1 'polypeptide(L)'
;MIHFGKLLPTLFYVVLALLFILFFCEYLIYYIVLIQCQWPVLNPQKEDLALHTEATDRPVKAMFIADTHLLGPKEGHWFDKLRREWQMYRVFQTMMSIYGPEVVFILGDVFDEGQWCSSTEFENYIQRFHSLFHVPKDTRLYVVAGNHDMGFHYAITPYRNQRFINGLKSPSVRRLSIRDNHFVLINSMALEGDGCFLCRPTEIAVNKIAKDLKCARKMSNGCRNASAIARYSRPILLQHYPMYRESDEICNELDQAPDEIKAIKFRERWECLSKEASEQLLDILNPRLIVAGHTHHGCRRIHRDDVLEFTIPSFSWRNKINPSLLMAIDEMEQRDLPQAFRLLGEMNANVLQVNQLVDNMLVRVKNGEISTDKGLSFLEMKYHMLLSYLINLTYVVLRKCSGERIEGDPSIDRLIEIRTVLEKIRPIDHKLKYQIDKLVKTAVTGTINSDDPSNFRANPDALVAKLDGEDSDSDQEEETDGFKSTTQQSRKSNVYVPPKLAAVHYDGDETMAEKMRKASERARRRAVSNTVLRELKEEYLDAPVEDSQGLGEKRAILVHEDKRKIEYEENYMTRLPVTKQEKHRRRQMTTLGTLGEEITTFGESSAKSAKKRKAQRKGKAKKKKAASLSNDFGTLARPGVSYSIND
;
A
#
# COMPACT_ATOMS: atom_id res chain seq x y z
N MET A 1 -29.13 -13.53 83.19
CA MET A 1 -30.03 -13.79 82.03
C MET A 1 -30.33 -12.55 81.18
N ILE A 2 -30.46 -11.33 81.73
CA ILE A 2 -30.97 -10.15 80.99
C ILE A 2 -30.12 -9.72 79.77
N HIS A 3 -28.79 -9.95 79.76
CA HIS A 3 -27.95 -9.60 78.60
C HIS A 3 -28.10 -10.54 77.38
N PHE A 4 -28.49 -11.80 77.56
CA PHE A 4 -28.67 -12.72 76.42
C PHE A 4 -29.89 -12.35 75.54
N GLY A 5 -30.95 -11.82 76.15
CA GLY A 5 -32.17 -11.44 75.42
C GLY A 5 -32.01 -10.28 74.43
N LYS A 6 -30.99 -9.43 74.61
CA LYS A 6 -30.65 -8.36 73.65
C LYS A 6 -29.60 -8.78 72.61
N LEU A 7 -28.88 -9.88 72.84
CA LEU A 7 -27.83 -10.37 71.95
C LEU A 7 -28.41 -11.12 70.72
N LEU A 8 -29.51 -11.86 70.93
CA LEU A 8 -30.20 -12.59 69.87
C LEU A 8 -30.71 -11.69 68.73
N PRO A 9 -31.44 -10.58 68.99
CA PRO A 9 -31.91 -9.70 67.92
C PRO A 9 -30.78 -8.93 67.23
N THR A 10 -29.72 -8.51 67.94
CA THR A 10 -28.56 -7.87 67.28
C THR A 10 -27.81 -8.86 66.38
N LEU A 11 -27.59 -10.10 66.82
CA LEU A 11 -27.01 -11.14 65.97
C LEU A 11 -27.86 -11.40 64.72
N PHE A 12 -29.20 -11.44 64.86
CA PHE A 12 -30.13 -11.57 63.73
C PHE A 12 -29.97 -10.43 62.72
N TYR A 13 -29.92 -9.17 63.17
CA TYR A 13 -29.70 -8.03 62.27
C TYR A 13 -28.32 -8.05 61.60
N VAL A 14 -27.26 -8.49 62.29
CA VAL A 14 -25.93 -8.65 61.67
C VAL A 14 -25.94 -9.74 60.60
N VAL A 15 -26.56 -10.90 60.87
CA VAL A 15 -26.70 -11.98 59.87
C VAL A 15 -27.51 -11.50 58.67
N LEU A 16 -28.63 -10.79 58.89
CA LEU A 16 -29.45 -10.23 57.82
C LEU A 16 -28.68 -9.19 56.98
N ALA A 17 -27.89 -8.33 57.61
CA ALA A 17 -27.03 -7.36 56.92
C ALA A 17 -25.94 -8.05 56.09
N LEU A 18 -25.29 -9.09 56.62
CA LEU A 18 -24.29 -9.88 55.88
C LEU A 18 -24.91 -10.62 54.69
N LEU A 19 -26.10 -11.21 54.86
CA LEU A 19 -26.84 -11.84 53.75
C LEU A 19 -27.26 -10.81 52.69
N PHE A 20 -27.69 -9.62 53.09
CA PHE A 20 -28.01 -8.54 52.17
C PHE A 20 -26.78 -8.04 51.40
N ILE A 21 -25.64 -7.85 52.08
CA ILE A 21 -24.37 -7.46 51.44
C ILE A 21 -23.93 -8.54 50.44
N LEU A 22 -24.01 -9.82 50.80
CA LEU A 22 -23.66 -10.93 49.91
C LEU A 22 -24.59 -10.96 48.69
N PHE A 23 -25.91 -10.85 48.89
CA PHE A 23 -26.88 -10.76 47.79
C PHE A 23 -26.64 -9.53 46.90
N PHE A 24 -26.34 -8.38 47.50
CA PHE A 24 -26.04 -7.15 46.76
C PHE A 24 -24.80 -7.33 45.87
N CYS A 25 -23.68 -7.73 46.46
CA CYS A 25 -22.39 -7.86 45.77
C CYS A 25 -22.33 -9.04 44.78
N GLU A 26 -23.03 -10.15 45.04
CA GLU A 26 -22.95 -11.35 44.19
C GLU A 26 -24.12 -11.52 43.22
N TYR A 27 -25.23 -10.81 43.43
CA TYR A 27 -26.39 -10.89 42.54
C TYR A 27 -26.83 -9.53 41.99
N LEU A 28 -27.15 -8.55 42.84
CA LEU A 28 -27.90 -7.36 42.45
C LEU A 28 -27.06 -6.29 41.73
N ILE A 29 -25.79 -6.10 42.14
CA ILE A 29 -24.92 -5.05 41.61
C ILE A 29 -24.75 -5.14 40.08
N TYR A 30 -24.69 -6.36 39.54
CA TYR A 30 -24.61 -6.60 38.09
C TYR A 30 -25.81 -6.03 37.34
N TYR A 31 -27.03 -6.16 37.87
CA TYR A 31 -28.22 -5.57 37.26
C TYR A 31 -28.19 -4.04 37.36
N ILE A 32 -27.81 -3.50 38.52
CA ILE A 32 -27.76 -2.04 38.75
C ILE A 32 -26.75 -1.37 37.82
N VAL A 33 -25.58 -1.98 37.59
CA VAL A 33 -24.55 -1.44 36.69
C VAL A 33 -24.96 -1.65 35.23
N LEU A 34 -25.33 -2.88 34.85
CA LEU A 34 -25.55 -3.20 33.44
C LEU A 34 -26.78 -2.49 32.87
N ILE A 35 -27.86 -2.28 33.63
CA ILE A 35 -29.08 -1.59 33.15
C ILE A 35 -28.86 -0.11 32.77
N GLN A 36 -27.72 0.48 33.17
CA GLN A 36 -27.35 1.85 32.79
C GLN A 36 -26.80 1.94 31.36
N CYS A 37 -26.42 0.80 30.77
CA CYS A 37 -26.00 0.74 29.38
C CYS A 37 -27.21 0.86 28.44
N GLN A 38 -26.97 1.25 27.18
CA GLN A 38 -27.99 1.23 26.13
C GLN A 38 -27.41 0.65 24.85
N TRP A 39 -28.28 0.03 24.05
CA TRP A 39 -27.98 -0.33 22.67
C TRP A 39 -27.70 0.96 21.86
N PRO A 40 -26.57 1.07 21.12
CA PRO A 40 -26.19 2.31 20.44
C PRO A 40 -27.22 2.71 19.36
N VAL A 41 -27.73 3.94 19.44
CA VAL A 41 -28.69 4.47 18.47
C VAL A 41 -27.98 4.75 17.15
N LEU A 42 -28.51 4.18 16.06
CA LEU A 42 -28.00 4.44 14.72
C LEU A 42 -28.45 5.83 14.25
N ASN A 43 -27.57 6.53 13.54
CA ASN A 43 -27.82 7.93 13.16
C ASN A 43 -28.75 7.98 11.92
N PRO A 44 -29.98 8.53 12.02
CA PRO A 44 -30.92 8.58 10.90
C PRO A 44 -30.41 9.42 9.72
N GLN A 45 -29.44 10.31 9.93
CA GLN A 45 -28.81 11.09 8.85
C GLN A 45 -27.84 10.25 7.99
N LYS A 46 -27.53 9.02 8.42
CA LYS A 46 -26.78 8.02 7.65
C LYS A 46 -27.69 6.92 7.09
N GLU A 47 -28.99 6.97 7.37
CA GLU A 47 -29.98 6.03 6.85
C GLU A 47 -30.23 6.33 5.36
N ASP A 48 -30.27 5.29 4.54
CA ASP A 48 -30.38 5.43 3.09
C ASP A 48 -31.84 5.55 2.65
N LEU A 49 -32.32 6.80 2.55
CA LEU A 49 -33.69 7.11 2.07
C LEU A 49 -33.99 6.63 0.63
N ALA A 50 -33.00 6.18 -0.15
CA ALA A 50 -33.25 5.56 -1.46
C ALA A 50 -33.78 4.12 -1.35
N LEU A 51 -33.73 3.52 -0.17
CA LEU A 51 -34.40 2.26 0.13
C LEU A 51 -35.80 2.53 0.62
N HIS A 52 -36.80 1.99 -0.09
CA HIS A 52 -38.12 1.81 0.51
C HIS A 52 -37.98 0.87 1.70
N THR A 53 -38.09 1.42 2.92
CA THR A 53 -38.11 0.68 4.17
C THR A 53 -39.42 -0.13 4.24
N GLU A 54 -39.47 -1.28 3.57
CA GLU A 54 -40.40 -2.33 3.99
C GLU A 54 -40.10 -2.66 5.45
N ALA A 55 -41.14 -2.90 6.25
CA ALA A 55 -41.09 -2.91 7.72
C ALA A 55 -40.32 -4.10 8.35
N THR A 56 -39.41 -4.71 7.59
CA THR A 56 -38.68 -5.94 7.90
C THR A 56 -37.19 -5.75 8.18
N ASP A 57 -36.59 -4.63 7.76
CA ASP A 57 -35.15 -4.34 7.94
C ASP A 57 -34.84 -3.86 9.38
N ARG A 58 -35.14 -4.72 10.36
CA ARG A 58 -34.67 -4.55 11.74
C ARG A 58 -33.13 -4.74 11.81
N PRO A 59 -32.42 -3.97 12.63
CA PRO A 59 -30.95 -4.04 12.69
C PRO A 59 -30.41 -5.24 13.50
N VAL A 60 -29.18 -5.67 13.25
CA VAL A 60 -28.58 -6.82 13.96
C VAL A 60 -27.95 -6.37 15.27
N LYS A 61 -28.48 -6.87 16.39
CA LYS A 61 -27.91 -6.70 17.74
C LYS A 61 -26.86 -7.77 18.02
N ALA A 62 -25.59 -7.36 18.06
CA ALA A 62 -24.45 -8.23 18.31
C ALA A 62 -23.74 -7.86 19.62
N MET A 63 -23.37 -8.88 20.41
CA MET A 63 -22.50 -8.73 21.57
C MET A 63 -21.17 -9.42 21.29
N PHE A 64 -20.07 -8.80 21.67
CA PHE A 64 -18.72 -9.34 21.49
C PHE A 64 -17.97 -9.33 22.83
N ILE A 65 -17.28 -10.43 23.12
CA ILE A 65 -16.36 -10.59 24.26
C ILE A 65 -15.07 -11.27 23.79
N ALA A 66 -13.97 -11.05 24.50
CA ALA A 66 -12.66 -11.63 24.22
C ALA A 66 -12.01 -12.16 25.50
N ASP A 67 -11.02 -13.03 25.34
CA ASP A 67 -10.04 -13.41 26.36
C ASP A 67 -10.70 -13.79 27.71
N THR A 68 -11.55 -14.82 27.71
CA THR A 68 -12.27 -15.25 28.92
C THR A 68 -11.39 -16.05 29.89
N HIS A 69 -10.32 -16.70 29.39
CA HIS A 69 -9.34 -17.47 30.17
C HIS A 69 -9.95 -18.35 31.27
N LEU A 70 -10.84 -19.28 30.91
CA LEU A 70 -11.39 -20.26 31.84
C LEU A 70 -10.24 -21.02 32.52
N LEU A 71 -10.24 -21.03 33.86
CA LEU A 71 -9.11 -21.54 34.63
C LEU A 71 -8.94 -23.05 34.43
N GLY A 72 -7.71 -23.47 34.21
CA GLY A 72 -7.35 -24.87 34.03
C GLY A 72 -7.02 -25.56 35.34
N PRO A 73 -6.75 -26.88 35.29
CA PRO A 73 -6.47 -27.68 36.47
C PRO A 73 -5.01 -27.59 36.96
N LYS A 74 -4.08 -26.95 36.22
CA LYS A 74 -2.65 -26.96 36.56
C LYS A 74 -2.23 -25.72 37.34
N GLU A 75 -2.43 -24.54 36.78
CA GLU A 75 -2.06 -23.24 37.36
C GLU A 75 -3.25 -22.55 38.05
N GLY A 76 -4.48 -23.02 37.79
CA GLY A 76 -5.71 -22.44 38.32
C GLY A 76 -6.02 -22.80 39.77
N HIS A 77 -5.92 -21.84 40.71
CA HIS A 77 -6.38 -22.03 42.08
C HIS A 77 -7.92 -22.13 42.17
N TRP A 78 -8.45 -23.08 42.94
CA TRP A 78 -9.89 -23.40 42.97
C TRP A 78 -10.78 -22.23 43.42
N PHE A 79 -10.32 -21.41 44.36
CA PHE A 79 -11.09 -20.26 44.87
C PHE A 79 -11.10 -19.09 43.89
N ASP A 80 -9.97 -18.88 43.20
CA ASP A 80 -9.85 -17.86 42.17
C ASP A 80 -10.74 -18.20 40.97
N LYS A 81 -10.71 -19.47 40.55
CA LYS A 81 -11.64 -20.05 39.57
C LYS A 81 -13.09 -19.81 39.97
N LEU A 82 -13.49 -20.16 41.19
CA LEU A 82 -14.85 -19.96 41.69
C LEU A 82 -15.27 -18.48 41.60
N ARG A 83 -14.40 -17.56 42.06
CA ARG A 83 -14.69 -16.12 42.06
C ARG A 83 -14.85 -15.56 40.65
N ARG A 84 -13.88 -15.82 39.77
CA ARG A 84 -13.80 -15.26 38.42
C ARG A 84 -14.85 -15.84 37.47
N GLU A 85 -15.08 -17.15 37.51
CA GLU A 85 -16.11 -17.79 36.68
C GLU A 85 -17.52 -17.42 37.15
N TRP A 86 -17.75 -17.24 38.45
CA TRP A 86 -19.00 -16.67 38.95
C TRP A 86 -19.26 -15.27 38.39
N GLN A 87 -18.25 -14.39 38.37
CA GLN A 87 -18.39 -13.05 37.82
C GLN A 87 -18.72 -13.05 36.33
N MET A 88 -17.97 -13.82 35.52
CA MET A 88 -18.24 -13.97 34.09
C MET A 88 -19.66 -14.50 33.84
N TYR A 89 -20.10 -15.52 34.59
CA TYR A 89 -21.47 -16.04 34.56
C TYR A 89 -22.50 -14.96 34.92
N ARG A 90 -22.30 -14.23 36.02
CA ARG A 90 -23.23 -13.19 36.49
C ARG A 90 -23.36 -12.05 35.49
N VAL A 91 -22.26 -11.56 34.93
CA VAL A 91 -22.27 -10.53 33.87
C VAL A 91 -22.98 -11.06 32.63
N PHE A 92 -22.57 -12.22 32.10
CA PHE A 92 -23.09 -12.75 30.84
C PHE A 92 -24.59 -13.07 30.91
N GLN A 93 -25.04 -13.78 31.95
CA GLN A 93 -26.46 -14.12 32.11
C GLN A 93 -27.33 -12.87 32.37
N THR A 94 -26.79 -11.85 33.06
CA THR A 94 -27.49 -10.56 33.22
C THR A 94 -27.62 -9.83 31.89
N MET A 95 -26.58 -9.83 31.05
CA MET A 95 -26.65 -9.28 29.69
C MET A 95 -27.66 -10.01 28.80
N MET A 96 -27.71 -11.35 28.86
CA MET A 96 -28.75 -12.12 28.15
C MET A 96 -30.16 -11.74 28.63
N SER A 97 -30.34 -11.54 29.94
CA SER A 97 -31.63 -11.26 30.57
C SER A 97 -32.15 -9.84 30.31
N ILE A 98 -31.26 -8.83 30.33
CA ILE A 98 -31.64 -7.41 30.14
C ILE A 98 -31.71 -7.05 28.65
N TYR A 99 -30.70 -7.43 27.86
CA TYR A 99 -30.50 -6.88 26.51
C TYR A 99 -30.87 -7.83 25.37
N GLY A 100 -30.92 -9.14 25.61
CA GLY A 100 -31.32 -10.16 24.63
C GLY A 100 -30.62 -10.03 23.27
N PRO A 101 -29.27 -10.08 23.18
CA PRO A 101 -28.58 -10.00 21.90
C PRO A 101 -28.95 -11.18 20.99
N GLU A 102 -29.05 -10.94 19.69
CA GLU A 102 -29.40 -11.99 18.72
C GLU A 102 -28.21 -12.87 18.34
N VAL A 103 -27.00 -12.29 18.40
CA VAL A 103 -25.75 -13.00 18.17
C VAL A 103 -24.69 -12.58 19.19
N VAL A 104 -23.92 -13.56 19.67
CA VAL A 104 -22.80 -13.38 20.58
C VAL A 104 -21.55 -13.97 19.93
N PHE A 105 -20.46 -13.21 19.94
CA PHE A 105 -19.16 -13.62 19.44
C PHE A 105 -18.13 -13.65 20.57
N ILE A 106 -17.37 -14.74 20.69
CA ILE A 106 -16.23 -14.87 21.60
C ILE A 106 -14.95 -14.94 20.76
N LEU A 107 -14.06 -13.97 20.94
CA LEU A 107 -12.91 -13.73 20.07
C LEU A 107 -11.62 -14.35 20.60
N GLY A 108 -11.61 -15.68 20.76
CA GLY A 108 -10.44 -16.45 21.20
C GLY A 108 -10.16 -16.39 22.70
N ASP A 109 -9.11 -17.12 23.08
CA ASP A 109 -8.63 -17.37 24.44
C ASP A 109 -9.77 -17.66 25.42
N VAL A 110 -10.57 -18.67 25.02
CA VAL A 110 -11.66 -19.20 25.82
C VAL A 110 -11.10 -19.90 27.05
N PHE A 111 -10.07 -20.73 26.86
CA PHE A 111 -9.42 -21.54 27.89
C PHE A 111 -8.01 -21.07 28.13
N ASP A 112 -7.61 -20.95 29.39
CA ASP A 112 -6.25 -20.52 29.75
C ASP A 112 -5.18 -21.58 29.48
N GLU A 113 -5.51 -22.86 29.68
CA GLU A 113 -4.61 -24.01 29.53
C GLU A 113 -5.04 -24.93 28.36
N GLY A 114 -5.77 -24.39 27.38
CA GLY A 114 -6.37 -25.15 26.27
C GLY A 114 -5.36 -26.01 25.50
N GLN A 115 -4.14 -25.51 25.27
CA GLN A 115 -3.05 -26.29 24.66
C GLN A 115 -2.51 -27.43 25.54
N TRP A 116 -2.56 -27.31 26.87
CA TRP A 116 -1.90 -28.23 27.81
C TRP A 116 -2.82 -29.29 28.42
N CYS A 117 -4.14 -29.12 28.30
CA CYS A 117 -5.12 -30.07 28.83
C CYS A 117 -5.21 -31.39 28.02
N SER A 118 -5.43 -32.48 28.73
CA SER A 118 -5.79 -33.81 28.20
C SER A 118 -7.21 -33.84 27.60
N SER A 119 -7.63 -34.96 27.02
CA SER A 119 -8.96 -35.11 26.41
C SER A 119 -10.10 -34.92 27.42
N THR A 120 -9.98 -35.53 28.59
CA THR A 120 -11.00 -35.48 29.65
C THR A 120 -11.08 -34.10 30.32
N GLU A 121 -9.94 -33.45 30.54
CA GLU A 121 -9.89 -32.06 31.00
C GLU A 121 -10.50 -31.10 29.97
N PHE A 122 -10.28 -31.35 28.67
CA PHE A 122 -10.88 -30.58 27.58
C PHE A 122 -12.40 -30.77 27.51
N GLU A 123 -12.92 -31.99 27.68
CA GLU A 123 -14.37 -32.23 27.76
C GLU A 123 -15.01 -31.51 28.95
N ASN A 124 -14.36 -31.52 30.12
CA ASN A 124 -14.79 -30.76 31.30
C ASN A 124 -14.76 -29.24 31.04
N TYR A 125 -13.79 -28.74 30.27
CA TYR A 125 -13.73 -27.36 29.81
C TYR A 125 -14.91 -26.99 28.91
N ILE A 126 -15.25 -27.83 27.92
CA ILE A 126 -16.40 -27.63 27.02
C ILE A 126 -17.72 -27.61 27.80
N GLN A 127 -17.91 -28.53 28.75
CA GLN A 127 -19.11 -28.56 29.60
C GLN A 127 -19.22 -27.29 30.46
N ARG A 128 -18.13 -26.85 31.11
CA ARG A 128 -18.08 -25.59 31.87
C ARG A 128 -18.37 -24.38 31.00
N PHE A 129 -17.77 -24.30 29.82
CA PHE A 129 -18.01 -23.23 28.85
C PHE A 129 -19.51 -23.09 28.52
N HIS A 130 -20.17 -24.20 28.17
CA HIS A 130 -21.60 -24.18 27.85
C HIS A 130 -22.52 -23.89 29.05
N SER A 131 -22.06 -24.15 30.28
CA SER A 131 -22.77 -23.79 31.51
C SER A 131 -22.62 -22.30 31.84
N LEU A 132 -21.42 -21.74 31.70
CA LEU A 132 -21.13 -20.33 32.00
C LEU A 132 -21.75 -19.40 30.95
N PHE A 133 -21.52 -19.70 29.67
CA PHE A 133 -21.97 -18.91 28.52
C PHE A 133 -23.25 -19.51 27.89
N HIS A 134 -24.19 -19.95 28.73
CA HIS A 134 -25.50 -20.40 28.28
C HIS A 134 -26.26 -19.26 27.60
N VAL A 135 -26.80 -19.53 26.40
CA VAL A 135 -27.61 -18.59 25.61
C VAL A 135 -29.01 -19.15 25.36
N PRO A 136 -30.06 -18.30 25.32
CA PRO A 136 -31.41 -18.74 24.98
C PRO A 136 -31.51 -19.18 23.51
N LYS A 137 -32.57 -19.92 23.16
CA LYS A 137 -32.73 -20.55 21.83
C LYS A 137 -32.70 -19.56 20.65
N ASP A 138 -33.11 -18.32 20.89
CA ASP A 138 -33.18 -17.27 19.86
C ASP A 138 -31.82 -16.56 19.65
N THR A 139 -30.89 -16.70 20.60
CA THR A 139 -29.54 -16.13 20.56
C THR A 139 -28.54 -17.15 20.02
N ARG A 140 -27.69 -16.73 19.07
CA ARG A 140 -26.65 -17.60 18.50
C ARG A 140 -25.28 -17.26 19.07
N LEU A 141 -24.59 -18.27 19.64
CA LEU A 141 -23.21 -18.14 20.12
C LEU A 141 -22.23 -18.65 19.06
N TYR A 142 -21.23 -17.85 18.72
CA TYR A 142 -20.11 -18.24 17.87
C TYR A 142 -18.78 -17.93 18.56
N VAL A 143 -17.79 -18.77 18.31
CA VAL A 143 -16.46 -18.68 18.90
C VAL A 143 -15.42 -18.65 17.79
N VAL A 144 -14.35 -17.90 18.00
CA VAL A 144 -13.08 -17.97 17.26
C VAL A 144 -12.03 -18.57 18.20
N ALA A 145 -11.04 -19.27 17.67
CA ALA A 145 -9.94 -19.83 18.47
C ALA A 145 -8.83 -18.82 18.72
N GLY A 146 -8.25 -18.83 19.93
CA GLY A 146 -7.01 -18.10 20.26
C GLY A 146 -5.79 -19.00 20.47
N ASN A 147 -4.69 -18.41 20.92
CA ASN A 147 -3.41 -19.10 21.13
C ASN A 147 -3.36 -19.87 22.46
N HIS A 148 -4.09 -19.49 23.50
CA HIS A 148 -4.20 -20.31 24.71
C HIS A 148 -5.08 -21.56 24.48
N ASP A 149 -6.06 -21.46 23.59
CA ASP A 149 -7.01 -22.55 23.26
C ASP A 149 -6.32 -23.76 22.60
N MET A 150 -5.40 -23.53 21.66
CA MET A 150 -4.79 -24.57 20.82
C MET A 150 -3.25 -24.53 20.79
N GLY A 151 -2.65 -23.42 21.22
CA GLY A 151 -1.23 -23.12 21.13
C GLY A 151 -0.93 -22.01 20.13
N PHE A 152 0.22 -21.37 20.28
CA PHE A 152 0.84 -20.60 19.19
C PHE A 152 1.07 -21.51 17.97
N HIS A 153 1.16 -20.93 16.77
CA HIS A 153 1.24 -21.66 15.50
C HIS A 153 2.18 -22.88 15.53
N TYR A 154 3.43 -22.71 16.00
CA TYR A 154 4.45 -23.76 16.08
C TYR A 154 4.09 -24.94 17.01
N ALA A 155 3.10 -24.79 17.89
CA ALA A 155 2.64 -25.78 18.85
C ALA A 155 1.27 -26.39 18.50
N ILE A 156 0.57 -25.90 17.48
CA ILE A 156 -0.74 -26.44 17.10
C ILE A 156 -0.56 -27.80 16.41
N THR A 157 -1.25 -28.81 16.93
CA THR A 157 -1.31 -30.14 16.31
C THR A 157 -2.66 -30.37 15.63
N PRO A 158 -2.77 -31.24 14.61
CA PRO A 158 -4.05 -31.59 13.99
C PRO A 158 -5.10 -32.07 15.00
N TYR A 159 -4.67 -32.79 16.04
CA TYR A 159 -5.52 -33.22 17.15
C TYR A 159 -6.07 -32.04 17.97
N ARG A 160 -5.22 -31.10 18.39
CA ARG A 160 -5.64 -29.89 19.15
C ARG A 160 -6.63 -29.04 18.35
N ASN A 161 -6.34 -28.84 17.06
CA ASN A 161 -7.23 -28.16 16.13
C ASN A 161 -8.59 -28.88 15.99
N GLN A 162 -8.58 -30.19 15.74
CA GLN A 162 -9.83 -30.94 15.54
C GLN A 162 -10.70 -31.03 16.80
N ARG A 163 -10.11 -31.19 18.00
CA ARG A 163 -10.91 -31.20 19.24
C ARG A 163 -11.58 -29.85 19.50
N PHE A 164 -10.90 -28.74 19.21
CA PHE A 164 -11.47 -27.40 19.35
C PHE A 164 -12.62 -27.17 18.35
N ILE A 165 -12.41 -27.53 17.08
CA ILE A 165 -13.44 -27.50 16.03
C ILE A 165 -14.67 -28.31 16.46
N ASN A 166 -14.48 -29.53 17.00
CA ASN A 166 -15.58 -30.40 17.41
C ASN A 166 -16.32 -29.87 18.64
N GLY A 167 -15.58 -29.46 19.69
CA GLY A 167 -16.16 -29.03 20.96
C GLY A 167 -16.95 -27.74 20.87
N LEU A 168 -16.38 -26.71 20.21
CA LEU A 168 -16.98 -25.38 20.11
C LEU A 168 -17.64 -25.11 18.75
N LYS A 169 -17.69 -26.13 17.87
CA LYS A 169 -18.21 -26.02 16.49
C LYS A 169 -17.54 -24.86 15.74
N SER A 170 -16.23 -24.67 15.92
CA SER A 170 -15.47 -23.50 15.44
C SER A 170 -14.43 -23.90 14.37
N PRO A 171 -14.79 -24.00 13.08
CA PRO A 171 -13.84 -24.25 11.98
C PRO A 171 -12.90 -23.06 11.77
N SER A 172 -11.73 -23.29 11.15
CA SER A 172 -10.71 -22.24 10.93
C SER A 172 -11.21 -21.02 10.15
N VAL A 173 -12.21 -21.19 9.28
CA VAL A 173 -12.89 -20.10 8.59
C VAL A 173 -14.39 -20.36 8.53
N ARG A 174 -15.21 -19.36 8.85
CA ARG A 174 -16.68 -19.40 8.71
C ARG A 174 -17.21 -18.07 8.19
N ARG A 175 -17.94 -18.10 7.08
CA ARG A 175 -18.88 -17.03 6.72
C ARG A 175 -20.23 -17.29 7.40
N LEU A 176 -20.75 -16.26 8.05
CA LEU A 176 -22.10 -16.16 8.58
C LEU A 176 -22.80 -14.99 7.89
N SER A 177 -24.12 -15.08 7.68
CA SER A 177 -24.90 -13.98 7.12
C SER A 177 -26.24 -13.90 7.84
N ILE A 178 -26.56 -12.74 8.41
CA ILE A 178 -27.77 -12.48 9.20
C ILE A 178 -28.33 -11.15 8.70
N ARG A 179 -29.53 -11.15 8.10
CA ARG A 179 -30.16 -9.96 7.50
C ARG A 179 -29.16 -9.17 6.65
N ASP A 180 -28.58 -9.87 5.67
CA ASP A 180 -27.56 -9.40 4.73
C ASP A 180 -26.25 -8.83 5.32
N ASN A 181 -26.12 -8.66 6.64
CA ASN A 181 -24.83 -8.41 7.28
C ASN A 181 -23.95 -9.68 7.22
N HIS A 182 -22.78 -9.58 6.60
CA HIS A 182 -21.84 -10.69 6.43
C HIS A 182 -20.73 -10.66 7.49
N PHE A 183 -20.65 -11.70 8.32
CA PHE A 183 -19.55 -11.89 9.28
C PHE A 183 -18.59 -12.95 8.76
N VAL A 184 -17.29 -12.71 8.84
CA VAL A 184 -16.23 -13.65 8.44
C VAL A 184 -15.37 -13.92 9.67
N LEU A 185 -15.52 -15.11 10.26
CA LEU A 185 -14.77 -15.57 11.41
C LEU A 185 -13.52 -16.31 10.91
N ILE A 186 -12.34 -15.93 11.40
CA ILE A 186 -11.05 -16.54 11.03
C ILE A 186 -10.23 -16.87 12.27
N ASN A 187 -9.73 -18.11 12.34
CA ASN A 187 -8.69 -18.52 13.27
C ASN A 187 -7.38 -17.83 12.88
N SER A 188 -6.93 -16.85 13.67
CA SER A 188 -5.71 -16.07 13.39
C SER A 188 -4.45 -16.94 13.32
N MET A 189 -4.43 -18.09 14.01
CA MET A 189 -3.25 -18.98 14.03
C MET A 189 -3.05 -19.75 12.72
N ALA A 190 -4.02 -19.68 11.81
CA ALA A 190 -3.93 -20.19 10.45
C ALA A 190 -3.35 -19.17 9.45
N LEU A 191 -3.01 -17.96 9.89
CA LEU A 191 -2.55 -16.85 9.04
C LEU A 191 -1.03 -16.64 9.05
N GLU A 192 -0.26 -17.66 9.43
CA GLU A 192 1.22 -17.64 9.47
C GLU A 192 1.86 -17.47 8.07
N GLY A 193 1.16 -17.92 7.02
CA GLY A 193 1.63 -17.84 5.64
C GLY A 193 2.65 -18.90 5.20
N ASP A 194 2.97 -19.88 6.06
CA ASP A 194 3.95 -20.95 5.79
C ASP A 194 3.41 -22.12 4.94
N GLY A 195 2.09 -22.18 4.72
CA GLY A 195 1.42 -23.26 4.00
C GLY A 195 1.09 -24.49 4.84
N CYS A 196 1.14 -24.39 6.17
CA CYS A 196 0.83 -25.47 7.11
C CYS A 196 -0.54 -26.16 6.89
N PHE A 197 -0.75 -27.28 7.60
CA PHE A 197 -1.96 -28.10 7.51
C PHE A 197 -3.28 -27.33 7.81
N LEU A 198 -3.25 -26.29 8.66
CA LEU A 198 -4.40 -25.41 8.91
C LEU A 198 -4.39 -24.13 8.05
N CYS A 199 -3.22 -23.73 7.57
CA CYS A 199 -2.97 -22.46 6.87
C CYS A 199 -3.45 -22.53 5.43
N ARG A 200 -3.02 -23.56 4.67
CA ARG A 200 -3.40 -23.71 3.27
C ARG A 200 -4.93 -23.89 3.07
N PRO A 201 -5.65 -24.68 3.88
CA PRO A 201 -7.12 -24.73 3.82
C PRO A 201 -7.78 -23.39 4.17
N THR A 202 -7.21 -22.63 5.11
CA THR A 202 -7.72 -21.30 5.51
C THR A 202 -7.58 -20.29 4.37
N GLU A 203 -6.41 -20.21 3.75
CA GLU A 203 -6.16 -19.37 2.57
C GLU A 203 -7.16 -19.68 1.44
N ILE A 204 -7.40 -20.96 1.16
CA ILE A 204 -8.37 -21.41 0.14
C ILE A 204 -9.80 -21.00 0.52
N ALA A 205 -10.19 -21.15 1.79
CA ALA A 205 -11.53 -20.80 2.27
C ALA A 205 -11.79 -19.28 2.26
N VAL A 206 -10.83 -18.46 2.67
CA VAL A 206 -10.89 -16.99 2.59
C VAL A 206 -10.99 -16.54 1.14
N ASN A 207 -10.15 -17.09 0.24
CA ASN A 207 -10.22 -16.79 -1.19
C ASN A 207 -11.55 -17.21 -1.83
N LYS A 208 -12.19 -18.28 -1.35
CA LYS A 208 -13.53 -18.68 -1.79
C LYS A 208 -14.58 -17.65 -1.36
N ILE A 209 -14.61 -17.28 -0.08
CA ILE A 209 -15.52 -16.25 0.46
C ILE A 209 -15.36 -14.93 -0.29
N ALA A 210 -14.12 -14.53 -0.60
CA ALA A 210 -13.84 -13.32 -1.36
C ALA A 210 -14.36 -13.37 -2.81
N LYS A 211 -14.30 -14.54 -3.47
CA LYS A 211 -14.90 -14.75 -4.79
C LYS A 211 -16.43 -14.67 -4.70
N ASP A 212 -17.05 -15.29 -3.70
CA ASP A 212 -18.50 -15.23 -3.47
C ASP A 212 -18.96 -13.76 -3.26
N LEU A 213 -18.24 -12.99 -2.44
CA LEU A 213 -18.49 -11.56 -2.20
C LEU A 213 -18.30 -10.70 -3.47
N LYS A 214 -17.23 -10.93 -4.23
CA LYS A 214 -16.97 -10.22 -5.51
C LYS A 214 -18.02 -10.57 -6.58
N CYS A 215 -18.59 -11.78 -6.53
CA CYS A 215 -19.73 -12.18 -7.34
C CYS A 215 -21.02 -11.49 -6.92
N ALA A 216 -21.33 -11.40 -5.62
CA ALA A 216 -22.50 -10.69 -5.12
C ALA A 216 -22.47 -9.19 -5.50
N ARG A 217 -21.28 -8.58 -5.52
CA ARG A 217 -21.01 -7.20 -6.01
C ARG A 217 -21.13 -7.05 -7.55
N LYS A 218 -21.48 -8.10 -8.31
CA LYS A 218 -21.55 -8.12 -9.78
C LYS A 218 -20.26 -7.69 -10.49
N MET A 219 -19.10 -7.86 -9.85
CA MET A 219 -17.79 -7.42 -10.39
C MET A 219 -17.03 -8.49 -11.19
N SER A 220 -17.55 -9.71 -11.32
CA SER A 220 -16.90 -10.81 -12.02
C SER A 220 -17.84 -11.49 -13.01
N ASN A 221 -17.39 -11.65 -14.25
CA ASN A 221 -18.15 -12.31 -15.31
C ASN A 221 -18.14 -13.86 -15.19
N GLY A 222 -17.45 -14.41 -14.19
CA GLY A 222 -17.25 -15.86 -13.99
C GLY A 222 -18.20 -16.52 -12.98
N CYS A 223 -19.26 -15.84 -12.54
CA CYS A 223 -20.10 -16.26 -11.41
C CYS A 223 -21.13 -17.36 -11.77
N ARG A 224 -20.68 -18.52 -12.24
CA ARG A 224 -21.53 -19.70 -12.42
C ARG A 224 -21.75 -20.39 -11.06
N ASN A 225 -23.02 -20.55 -10.66
CA ASN A 225 -23.47 -21.18 -9.41
C ASN A 225 -23.00 -20.51 -8.09
N ALA A 226 -22.60 -19.24 -8.11
CA ALA A 226 -21.97 -18.58 -6.95
C ALA A 226 -22.93 -17.85 -5.97
N SER A 227 -24.16 -17.52 -6.40
CA SER A 227 -24.99 -16.53 -5.70
C SER A 227 -25.86 -17.11 -4.57
N ALA A 228 -25.21 -17.65 -3.53
CA ALA A 228 -25.85 -17.92 -2.23
C ALA A 228 -25.97 -16.66 -1.33
N ILE A 229 -25.67 -15.49 -1.88
CA ILE A 229 -25.75 -14.18 -1.24
C ILE A 229 -26.76 -13.36 -2.05
N ALA A 230 -27.88 -12.99 -1.44
CA ALA A 230 -28.95 -12.24 -2.11
C ALA A 230 -28.59 -10.76 -2.28
N ARG A 231 -28.00 -10.16 -1.25
CA ARG A 231 -27.58 -8.76 -1.19
C ARG A 231 -26.14 -8.68 -0.67
N TYR A 232 -25.33 -7.82 -1.27
CA TYR A 232 -23.92 -7.64 -0.90
C TYR A 232 -23.74 -6.55 0.15
N SER A 233 -23.04 -6.88 1.24
CA SER A 233 -22.46 -5.91 2.18
C SER A 233 -20.92 -6.05 2.24
N ARG A 234 -20.21 -5.01 2.69
CA ARG A 234 -18.81 -5.18 3.13
C ARG A 234 -18.81 -6.08 4.37
N PRO A 235 -17.93 -7.09 4.44
CA PRO A 235 -17.93 -8.01 5.58
C PRO A 235 -17.42 -7.34 6.86
N ILE A 236 -17.83 -7.91 7.99
CA ILE A 236 -17.20 -7.70 9.30
C ILE A 236 -16.25 -8.87 9.53
N LEU A 237 -14.97 -8.56 9.73
CA LEU A 237 -13.92 -9.55 10.01
C LEU A 237 -13.82 -9.76 11.52
N LEU A 238 -13.92 -11.02 11.96
CA LEU A 238 -13.84 -11.42 13.35
C LEU A 238 -12.70 -12.41 13.53
N GLN A 239 -11.74 -12.08 14.38
CA GLN A 239 -10.55 -12.90 14.64
C GLN A 239 -10.10 -12.73 16.09
N HIS A 240 -9.09 -13.49 16.53
CA HIS A 240 -8.51 -13.30 17.87
C HIS A 240 -7.36 -12.29 17.85
N TYR A 241 -6.31 -12.51 17.04
CA TYR A 241 -5.21 -11.54 16.94
C TYR A 241 -5.63 -10.23 16.26
N PRO A 242 -5.17 -9.06 16.73
CA PRO A 242 -5.33 -7.82 15.99
C PRO A 242 -4.56 -7.85 14.66
N MET A 243 -4.99 -7.00 13.74
CA MET A 243 -4.25 -6.69 12.51
C MET A 243 -2.89 -6.09 12.85
N TYR A 244 -1.96 -6.16 11.89
CA TYR A 244 -0.61 -5.64 12.06
C TYR A 244 -0.59 -4.19 12.54
N ARG A 245 0.08 -3.99 13.69
CA ARG A 245 0.43 -2.67 14.23
C ARG A 245 1.73 -2.76 15.02
N GLU A 246 2.51 -1.69 15.02
CA GLU A 246 3.83 -1.67 15.68
C GLU A 246 3.72 -1.75 17.20
N SER A 247 2.69 -1.13 17.80
CA SER A 247 2.44 -1.04 19.24
C SER A 247 1.01 -0.56 19.53
N ASP A 248 0.63 -0.49 20.81
CA ASP A 248 -0.65 0.06 21.29
C ASP A 248 -0.57 1.55 21.70
N GLU A 249 0.54 2.23 21.37
CA GLU A 249 0.81 3.64 21.69
C GLU A 249 -0.28 4.60 21.16
N ILE A 250 -0.78 4.33 19.95
CA ILE A 250 -1.79 5.16 19.26
C ILE A 250 -3.21 4.92 19.81
N CYS A 251 -3.45 3.83 20.54
CA CYS A 251 -4.78 3.49 21.06
C CYS A 251 -5.25 4.52 22.09
N ASN A 252 -6.49 5.02 21.97
CA ASN A 252 -7.04 6.09 22.80
C ASN A 252 -8.43 5.76 23.38
N GLU A 253 -8.62 4.52 23.81
CA GLU A 253 -9.88 3.99 24.35
C GLU A 253 -9.91 4.00 25.89
N LEU A 254 -11.11 3.98 26.49
CA LEU A 254 -11.29 3.98 27.94
C LEU A 254 -10.58 2.80 28.63
N ASP A 255 -10.60 1.64 27.98
CA ASP A 255 -10.04 0.38 28.48
C ASP A 255 -8.62 0.07 27.93
N GLN A 256 -7.91 1.09 27.44
CA GLN A 256 -6.56 0.98 26.89
C GLN A 256 -5.52 0.34 27.81
N ALA A 257 -4.37 -0.01 27.24
CA ALA A 257 -3.21 -0.45 28.00
C ALA A 257 -2.56 0.72 28.77
N PRO A 258 -1.91 0.46 29.93
CA PRO A 258 -1.05 1.44 30.60
C PRO A 258 0.09 1.88 29.67
N ASP A 259 0.54 3.14 29.81
CA ASP A 259 1.52 3.74 28.88
C ASP A 259 2.85 2.97 28.82
N GLU A 260 3.29 2.37 29.94
CA GLU A 260 4.45 1.49 30.03
C GLU A 260 4.36 0.26 29.11
N ILE A 261 3.15 -0.28 28.93
CA ILE A 261 2.88 -1.48 28.12
C ILE A 261 2.58 -1.08 26.67
N LYS A 262 1.89 0.05 26.46
CA LYS A 262 1.54 0.58 25.13
C LYS A 262 2.74 0.81 24.22
N ALA A 263 3.85 1.30 24.78
CA ALA A 263 5.07 1.57 24.02
C ALA A 263 5.86 0.30 23.62
N ILE A 264 5.48 -0.87 24.15
CA ILE A 264 6.13 -2.14 23.82
C ILE A 264 5.77 -2.51 22.38
N LYS A 265 6.80 -2.80 21.58
CA LYS A 265 6.62 -3.20 20.19
C LYS A 265 6.11 -4.63 20.08
N PHE A 266 5.09 -4.81 19.25
CA PHE A 266 4.50 -6.11 18.96
C PHE A 266 5.40 -6.93 18.04
N ARG A 267 5.40 -8.24 18.23
CA ARG A 267 6.05 -9.21 17.34
C ARG A 267 4.99 -9.79 16.43
N GLU A 268 5.30 -9.81 15.14
CA GLU A 268 4.44 -10.40 14.12
C GLU A 268 4.25 -11.91 14.39
N ARG A 269 3.02 -12.40 14.17
CA ARG A 269 2.57 -13.77 14.47
C ARG A 269 2.51 -14.14 15.96
N TRP A 270 2.77 -13.20 16.86
CA TRP A 270 2.61 -13.37 18.31
C TRP A 270 1.56 -12.42 18.85
N GLU A 271 1.85 -11.13 19.01
CA GLU A 271 0.89 -10.15 19.55
C GLU A 271 -0.07 -9.59 18.47
N CYS A 272 0.29 -9.70 17.19
CA CYS A 272 -0.54 -9.30 16.06
C CYS A 272 -0.29 -10.19 14.83
N LEU A 273 -1.18 -10.12 13.84
CA LEU A 273 -0.96 -10.74 12.52
C LEU A 273 0.28 -10.14 11.83
N SER A 274 0.91 -10.91 10.93
CA SER A 274 1.98 -10.35 10.09
C SER A 274 1.45 -9.24 9.19
N LYS A 275 2.36 -8.37 8.75
CA LYS A 275 2.03 -7.28 7.83
C LYS A 275 1.47 -7.81 6.51
N GLU A 276 2.04 -8.88 5.97
CA GLU A 276 1.59 -9.51 4.72
C GLU A 276 0.19 -10.10 4.87
N ALA A 277 -0.07 -10.85 5.95
CA ALA A 277 -1.38 -11.44 6.21
C ALA A 277 -2.46 -10.35 6.40
N SER A 278 -2.10 -9.25 7.07
CA SER A 278 -3.00 -8.12 7.30
C SER A 278 -3.38 -7.42 6.01
N GLU A 279 -2.41 -7.06 5.16
CA GLU A 279 -2.67 -6.44 3.86
C GLU A 279 -3.43 -7.39 2.92
N GLN A 280 -3.10 -8.69 2.94
CA GLN A 280 -3.80 -9.71 2.16
C GLN A 280 -5.29 -9.79 2.53
N LEU A 281 -5.64 -9.76 3.82
CA LEU A 281 -7.04 -9.76 4.26
C LEU A 281 -7.77 -8.47 3.84
N LEU A 282 -7.11 -7.31 3.97
CA LEU A 282 -7.68 -6.02 3.56
C LEU A 282 -7.98 -5.99 2.04
N ASP A 283 -7.06 -6.46 1.19
CA ASP A 283 -7.23 -6.52 -0.26
C ASP A 283 -8.27 -7.55 -0.73
N ILE A 284 -8.30 -8.70 -0.07
CA ILE A 284 -9.13 -9.83 -0.51
C ILE A 284 -10.58 -9.65 -0.07
N LEU A 285 -10.82 -9.23 1.18
CA LEU A 285 -12.15 -9.10 1.77
C LEU A 285 -12.73 -7.68 1.76
N ASN A 286 -11.89 -6.63 1.79
CA ASN A 286 -12.29 -5.23 1.92
C ASN A 286 -13.35 -5.01 3.02
N PRO A 287 -13.07 -5.42 4.29
CA PRO A 287 -14.03 -5.34 5.38
C PRO A 287 -14.41 -3.89 5.69
N ARG A 288 -15.55 -3.67 6.35
CA ARG A 288 -15.93 -2.35 6.91
C ARG A 288 -15.51 -2.18 8.38
N LEU A 289 -15.50 -3.30 9.11
CA LEU A 289 -15.16 -3.37 10.52
C LEU A 289 -14.35 -4.65 10.76
N ILE A 290 -13.34 -4.54 11.60
CA ILE A 290 -12.53 -5.64 12.11
C ILE A 290 -12.70 -5.64 13.63
N VAL A 291 -12.97 -6.81 14.21
CA VAL A 291 -13.07 -6.98 15.66
C VAL A 291 -12.12 -8.10 16.10
N ALA A 292 -11.26 -7.78 17.07
CA ALA A 292 -10.20 -8.64 17.58
C ALA A 292 -10.16 -8.66 19.12
N GLY A 293 -9.29 -9.49 19.71
CA GLY A 293 -9.01 -9.59 21.15
C GLY A 293 -7.49 -9.67 21.39
N HIS A 294 -7.04 -10.66 22.17
CA HIS A 294 -5.64 -11.04 22.41
C HIS A 294 -4.80 -10.07 23.26
N THR A 295 -4.84 -8.75 23.04
CA THR A 295 -4.01 -7.82 23.84
C THR A 295 -4.56 -7.57 25.25
N HIS A 296 -5.73 -8.14 25.59
CA HIS A 296 -6.51 -7.90 26.81
C HIS A 296 -6.96 -6.44 27.03
N HIS A 297 -6.58 -5.51 26.15
CA HIS A 297 -6.77 -4.07 26.30
C HIS A 297 -7.55 -3.47 25.12
N GLY A 298 -8.27 -2.39 25.40
CA GLY A 298 -9.08 -1.71 24.41
C GLY A 298 -8.21 -0.92 23.44
N CYS A 299 -8.36 -1.19 22.15
CA CYS A 299 -7.74 -0.37 21.12
C CYS A 299 -8.70 -0.11 19.97
N ARG A 300 -8.63 1.10 19.42
CA ARG A 300 -9.29 1.49 18.20
C ARG A 300 -8.24 1.99 17.21
N ARG A 301 -8.31 1.48 15.98
CA ARG A 301 -7.38 1.84 14.91
C ARG A 301 -8.13 1.97 13.58
N ILE A 302 -7.66 2.84 12.70
CA ILE A 302 -8.14 2.90 11.31
C ILE A 302 -7.01 2.38 10.43
N HIS A 303 -7.34 1.43 9.55
CA HIS A 303 -6.45 0.87 8.55
C HIS A 303 -6.75 1.45 7.17
N ARG A 304 -5.70 1.77 6.41
CA ARG A 304 -5.77 2.52 5.15
C ARG A 304 -6.46 3.87 5.41
N ASP A 305 -7.69 4.07 4.92
CA ASP A 305 -8.45 5.32 5.10
C ASP A 305 -9.83 5.11 5.76
N ASP A 306 -10.45 3.92 5.61
CA ASP A 306 -11.86 3.68 5.94
C ASP A 306 -12.17 2.39 6.72
N VAL A 307 -11.16 1.56 7.03
CA VAL A 307 -11.38 0.27 7.71
C VAL A 307 -11.15 0.42 9.21
N LEU A 308 -12.22 0.39 9.98
CA LEU A 308 -12.16 0.49 11.44
C LEU A 308 -11.81 -0.88 12.06
N GLU A 309 -10.82 -0.90 12.95
CA GLU A 309 -10.51 -2.02 13.84
C GLU A 309 -10.83 -1.64 15.28
N PHE A 310 -11.49 -2.56 15.99
CA PHE A 310 -11.60 -2.55 17.45
C PHE A 310 -10.99 -3.83 18.04
N THR A 311 -10.03 -3.66 18.94
CA THR A 311 -9.56 -4.72 19.85
C THR A 311 -10.35 -4.63 21.15
N ILE A 312 -11.01 -5.73 21.52
CA ILE A 312 -11.86 -5.83 22.70
C ILE A 312 -11.00 -6.19 23.92
N PRO A 313 -11.11 -5.45 25.04
CA PRO A 313 -10.47 -5.82 26.30
C PRO A 313 -11.00 -7.15 26.86
N SER A 314 -10.18 -7.83 27.67
CA SER A 314 -10.56 -9.11 28.27
C SER A 314 -11.87 -9.02 29.07
N PHE A 315 -12.70 -10.06 28.97
CA PHE A 315 -13.91 -10.24 29.76
C PHE A 315 -13.64 -10.80 31.18
N SER A 316 -12.38 -11.00 31.57
CA SER A 316 -11.98 -11.71 32.79
C SER A 316 -11.19 -10.85 33.78
N TRP A 317 -11.56 -10.91 35.07
CA TRP A 317 -10.80 -10.34 36.21
C TRP A 317 -9.42 -10.98 36.40
N ARG A 318 -9.05 -11.96 35.56
CA ARG A 318 -7.70 -12.48 35.49
C ARG A 318 -6.73 -11.54 34.79
N ASN A 319 -7.16 -10.95 33.66
CA ASN A 319 -6.28 -10.21 32.78
C ASN A 319 -6.44 -8.69 33.01
N LYS A 320 -7.62 -8.24 33.44
CA LYS A 320 -7.93 -6.81 33.62
C LYS A 320 -8.90 -6.58 34.80
N ILE A 321 -8.63 -5.58 35.63
CA ILE A 321 -9.44 -5.26 36.83
C ILE A 321 -10.85 -4.74 36.44
N ASN A 322 -10.93 -4.03 35.32
CA ASN A 322 -12.14 -3.60 34.64
C ASN A 322 -12.34 -4.44 33.36
N PRO A 323 -13.03 -5.59 33.43
CA PRO A 323 -13.36 -6.37 32.23
C PRO A 323 -14.43 -5.64 31.43
N SER A 324 -14.47 -5.89 30.13
CA SER A 324 -15.37 -5.18 29.22
C SER A 324 -16.12 -6.13 28.29
N LEU A 325 -17.18 -5.62 27.67
CA LEU A 325 -17.86 -6.24 26.54
C LEU A 325 -18.25 -5.15 25.55
N LEU A 326 -18.35 -5.49 24.26
CA LEU A 326 -18.80 -4.58 23.23
C LEU A 326 -20.22 -4.94 22.78
N MET A 327 -21.12 -3.95 22.77
CA MET A 327 -22.43 -4.03 22.13
C MET A 327 -22.41 -3.24 20.83
N ALA A 328 -22.77 -3.87 19.72
CA ALA A 328 -22.94 -3.20 18.44
C ALA A 328 -24.35 -3.42 17.87
N ILE A 329 -24.86 -2.40 17.20
CA ILE A 329 -25.98 -2.51 16.28
C ILE A 329 -25.43 -2.32 14.87
N ASP A 330 -25.86 -3.16 13.94
CA ASP A 330 -25.39 -3.16 12.56
C ASP A 330 -26.54 -3.03 11.55
N GLU A 331 -26.51 -1.93 10.77
CA GLU A 331 -27.32 -1.67 9.57
C GLU A 331 -26.44 -1.58 8.34
N MET A 332 -27.06 -1.73 7.17
CA MET A 332 -26.34 -1.85 5.90
C MET A 332 -25.97 -0.48 5.32
N GLU A 333 -24.69 -0.11 5.40
CA GLU A 333 -24.17 1.14 4.82
C GLU A 333 -23.88 0.98 3.31
N GLN A 334 -24.54 1.77 2.46
CA GLN A 334 -24.26 1.84 1.02
C GLN A 334 -23.19 2.90 0.71
N ARG A 335 -22.09 2.46 0.07
CA ARG A 335 -20.89 3.29 -0.19
C ARG A 335 -21.08 4.39 -1.23
N ASP A 336 -22.15 4.33 -2.02
CA ASP A 336 -22.34 5.23 -3.15
C ASP A 336 -22.73 6.64 -2.70
N LEU A 337 -23.39 6.79 -1.54
CA LEU A 337 -23.83 8.08 -1.01
C LEU A 337 -22.67 9.00 -0.57
N PRO A 338 -21.69 8.57 0.26
CA PRO A 338 -20.54 9.43 0.61
C PRO A 338 -19.65 9.75 -0.59
N GLN A 339 -19.51 8.80 -1.53
CA GLN A 339 -18.75 9.01 -2.76
C GLN A 339 -19.43 10.04 -3.68
N ALA A 340 -20.76 10.02 -3.78
CA ALA A 340 -21.53 11.03 -4.52
C ALA A 340 -21.37 12.43 -3.92
N PHE A 341 -21.49 12.58 -2.59
CA PHE A 341 -21.28 13.88 -1.93
C PHE A 341 -19.87 14.44 -2.16
N ARG A 342 -18.84 13.60 -2.09
CA ARG A 342 -17.45 14.00 -2.37
C ARG A 342 -17.29 14.50 -3.81
N LEU A 343 -17.84 13.76 -4.79
CA LEU A 343 -17.79 14.12 -6.21
C LEU A 343 -18.59 15.40 -6.52
N LEU A 344 -19.74 15.61 -5.88
CA LEU A 344 -20.53 16.84 -5.99
C LEU A 344 -19.77 18.06 -5.43
N GLY A 345 -19.06 17.89 -4.30
CA GLY A 345 -18.18 18.91 -3.74
C GLY A 345 -17.02 19.27 -4.68
N GLU A 346 -16.33 18.27 -5.24
CA GLU A 346 -15.28 18.44 -6.26
C GLU A 346 -15.82 19.16 -7.50
N MET A 347 -17.01 18.79 -7.98
CA MET A 347 -17.64 19.43 -9.14
C MET A 347 -17.93 20.91 -8.89
N ASN A 348 -18.48 21.26 -7.73
CA ASN A 348 -18.80 22.65 -7.39
C ASN A 348 -17.52 23.52 -7.30
N ALA A 349 -16.46 23.01 -6.68
CA ALA A 349 -15.16 23.69 -6.61
C ALA A 349 -14.55 23.92 -8.01
N ASN A 350 -14.60 22.91 -8.89
CA ASN A 350 -14.08 23.00 -10.25
C ASN A 350 -14.87 24.02 -11.10
N VAL A 351 -16.21 24.06 -10.99
CA VAL A 351 -17.04 25.05 -11.69
C VAL A 351 -16.68 26.47 -11.27
N LEU A 352 -16.44 26.69 -9.97
CA LEU A 352 -16.08 28.00 -9.43
C LEU A 352 -14.72 28.50 -9.96
N GLN A 353 -13.72 27.61 -10.05
CA GLN A 353 -12.43 27.92 -10.68
C GLN A 353 -12.54 28.23 -12.18
N VAL A 354 -13.35 27.47 -12.93
CA VAL A 354 -13.57 27.70 -14.36
C VAL A 354 -14.26 29.04 -14.61
N ASN A 355 -15.29 29.38 -13.84
CA ASN A 355 -15.96 30.68 -13.97
C ASN A 355 -15.00 31.85 -13.70
N GLN A 356 -14.20 31.78 -12.62
CA GLN A 356 -13.17 32.79 -12.33
C GLN A 356 -12.15 32.93 -13.46
N LEU A 357 -11.71 31.82 -14.08
CA LEU A 357 -10.78 31.88 -15.22
C LEU A 357 -11.43 32.57 -16.44
N VAL A 358 -12.69 32.23 -16.74
CA VAL A 358 -13.44 32.78 -17.88
C VAL A 358 -13.74 34.27 -17.68
N ASP A 359 -14.17 34.68 -16.48
CA ASP A 359 -14.41 36.09 -16.15
C ASP A 359 -13.13 36.94 -16.28
N ASN A 360 -12.00 36.43 -15.77
CA ASN A 360 -10.71 37.09 -15.92
C ASN A 360 -10.28 37.21 -17.39
N MET A 361 -10.53 36.19 -18.22
CA MET A 361 -10.27 36.28 -19.67
C MET A 361 -11.20 37.28 -20.37
N LEU A 362 -12.49 37.29 -20.02
CA LEU A 362 -13.48 38.23 -20.58
C LEU A 362 -13.15 39.69 -20.26
N VAL A 363 -12.67 39.99 -19.06
CA VAL A 363 -12.20 41.35 -18.70
C VAL A 363 -11.01 41.74 -19.57
N ARG A 364 -10.01 40.87 -19.74
CA ARG A 364 -8.81 41.16 -20.54
C ARG A 364 -9.12 41.34 -22.04
N VAL A 365 -10.08 40.58 -22.58
CA VAL A 365 -10.58 40.78 -23.95
C VAL A 365 -11.32 42.12 -24.07
N LYS A 366 -12.20 42.48 -23.12
CA LYS A 366 -12.90 43.78 -23.10
C LYS A 366 -11.95 44.98 -22.98
N ASN A 367 -10.83 44.81 -22.27
CA ASN A 367 -9.77 45.82 -22.14
C ASN A 367 -8.89 45.93 -23.40
N GLY A 368 -9.06 45.05 -24.40
CA GLY A 368 -8.23 45.03 -25.61
C GLY A 368 -6.83 44.45 -25.43
N GLU A 369 -6.53 43.81 -24.30
CA GLU A 369 -5.21 43.19 -24.04
C GLU A 369 -4.95 41.95 -24.92
N ILE A 370 -6.02 41.35 -25.45
CA ILE A 370 -5.97 40.11 -26.24
C ILE A 370 -6.67 40.39 -27.58
N SER A 371 -5.88 40.63 -28.63
CA SER A 371 -6.38 40.70 -30.01
C SER A 371 -6.83 39.30 -30.47
N THR A 372 -8.06 39.21 -30.96
CA THR A 372 -8.70 37.97 -31.44
C THR A 372 -8.49 37.73 -32.94
N ASP A 373 -7.81 38.65 -33.62
CA ASP A 373 -8.06 38.94 -35.03
C ASP A 373 -7.29 38.02 -35.99
N LYS A 374 -6.41 37.16 -35.44
CA LYS A 374 -5.54 36.22 -36.17
C LYS A 374 -5.37 34.89 -35.43
N GLY A 375 -6.49 34.19 -35.19
CA GLY A 375 -6.48 32.81 -34.70
C GLY A 375 -6.09 31.77 -35.76
N LEU A 376 -5.60 30.60 -35.32
CA LEU A 376 -5.49 29.42 -36.18
C LEU A 376 -6.88 28.77 -36.28
N SER A 377 -7.53 28.81 -37.46
CA SER A 377 -8.87 28.26 -37.67
C SER A 377 -9.00 26.75 -37.33
N PHE A 378 -7.88 26.01 -37.38
CA PHE A 378 -7.82 24.62 -36.92
C PHE A 378 -8.05 24.49 -35.40
N LEU A 379 -7.51 25.41 -34.60
CA LEU A 379 -7.71 25.42 -33.15
C LEU A 379 -9.16 25.81 -32.82
N GLU A 380 -9.71 26.81 -33.50
CA GLU A 380 -11.11 27.23 -33.37
C GLU A 380 -12.08 26.06 -33.63
N MET A 381 -11.92 25.36 -34.76
CA MET A 381 -12.67 24.13 -35.06
C MET A 381 -12.53 23.08 -33.94
N LYS A 382 -11.32 22.84 -33.45
CA LYS A 382 -11.04 21.87 -32.38
C LYS A 382 -11.72 22.27 -31.06
N TYR A 383 -11.75 23.57 -30.71
CA TYR A 383 -12.45 24.07 -29.53
C TYR A 383 -13.97 23.93 -29.66
N HIS A 384 -14.55 24.24 -30.82
CA HIS A 384 -15.99 24.01 -31.05
C HIS A 384 -16.37 22.52 -30.97
N MET A 385 -15.53 21.61 -31.49
CA MET A 385 -15.72 20.17 -31.34
C MET A 385 -15.66 19.73 -29.87
N LEU A 386 -14.68 20.19 -29.11
CA LEU A 386 -14.55 19.89 -27.68
C LEU A 386 -15.73 20.43 -26.86
N LEU A 387 -16.20 21.65 -27.15
CA LEU A 387 -17.38 22.22 -26.50
C LEU A 387 -18.65 21.42 -26.83
N SER A 388 -18.85 21.05 -28.09
CA SER A 388 -19.96 20.20 -28.52
C SER A 388 -19.91 18.80 -27.87
N TYR A 389 -18.72 18.23 -27.71
CA TYR A 389 -18.52 16.97 -26.97
C TYR A 389 -18.95 17.10 -25.51
N LEU A 390 -18.53 18.16 -24.82
CA LEU A 390 -18.91 18.42 -23.43
C LEU A 390 -20.43 18.62 -23.28
N ILE A 391 -21.07 19.40 -24.16
CA ILE A 391 -22.52 19.63 -24.14
C ILE A 391 -23.29 18.30 -24.28
N ASN A 392 -22.95 17.47 -25.27
CA ASN A 392 -23.61 16.17 -25.46
C ASN A 392 -23.32 15.21 -24.29
N LEU A 393 -22.11 15.24 -23.72
CA LEU A 393 -21.76 14.43 -22.56
C LEU A 393 -22.59 14.83 -21.33
N THR A 394 -22.71 16.13 -21.04
CA THR A 394 -23.52 16.65 -19.93
C THR A 394 -25.01 16.34 -20.12
N TYR A 395 -25.53 16.41 -21.35
CA TYR A 395 -26.91 15.98 -21.64
C TYR A 395 -27.13 14.47 -21.39
N VAL A 396 -26.20 13.61 -21.81
CA VAL A 396 -26.27 12.17 -21.51
C VAL A 396 -26.15 11.88 -20.01
N VAL A 397 -25.35 12.66 -19.26
CA VAL A 397 -25.29 12.58 -17.79
C VAL A 397 -26.61 13.02 -17.16
N LEU A 398 -27.19 14.14 -17.60
CA LEU A 398 -28.50 14.63 -17.14
C LEU A 398 -29.60 13.58 -17.35
N ARG A 399 -29.70 12.99 -18.56
CA ARG A 399 -30.64 11.90 -18.88
C ARG A 399 -30.50 10.72 -17.90
N LYS A 400 -29.26 10.30 -17.61
CA LYS A 400 -28.99 9.24 -16.62
C LYS A 400 -29.40 9.63 -15.20
N CYS A 401 -29.11 10.86 -14.77
CA CYS A 401 -29.52 11.37 -13.46
C CYS A 401 -31.04 11.51 -13.31
N SER A 402 -31.75 11.78 -14.41
CA SER A 402 -33.23 11.82 -14.47
C SER A 402 -33.89 10.43 -14.58
N GLY A 403 -33.11 9.34 -14.62
CA GLY A 403 -33.63 7.97 -14.74
C GLY A 403 -34.12 7.60 -16.14
N GLU A 404 -33.87 8.44 -17.16
CA GLU A 404 -34.33 8.21 -18.53
C GLU A 404 -33.43 7.22 -19.27
N ARG A 405 -34.02 6.44 -20.18
CA ARG A 405 -33.27 5.54 -21.05
C ARG A 405 -32.46 6.34 -22.08
N ILE A 406 -31.25 5.86 -22.37
CA ILE A 406 -30.31 6.47 -23.33
C ILE A 406 -30.25 5.73 -24.66
N GLU A 407 -30.98 4.63 -24.81
CA GLU A 407 -30.98 3.79 -26.02
C GLU A 407 -31.62 4.54 -27.19
N GLY A 408 -30.90 4.66 -28.31
CA GLY A 408 -31.38 5.34 -29.52
C GLY A 408 -31.33 6.87 -29.47
N ASP A 409 -30.67 7.48 -28.48
CA ASP A 409 -30.57 8.93 -28.40
C ASP A 409 -29.49 9.52 -29.35
N PRO A 410 -29.82 10.52 -30.19
CA PRO A 410 -28.88 11.11 -31.15
C PRO A 410 -27.60 11.69 -30.55
N SER A 411 -27.59 12.08 -29.27
CA SER A 411 -26.37 12.58 -28.61
C SER A 411 -25.30 11.50 -28.45
N ILE A 412 -25.65 10.21 -28.43
CA ILE A 412 -24.65 9.12 -28.41
C ILE A 412 -23.92 9.04 -29.75
N ASP A 413 -24.67 9.04 -30.86
CA ASP A 413 -24.08 9.03 -32.20
C ASP A 413 -23.22 10.28 -32.43
N ARG A 414 -23.69 11.45 -31.96
CA ARG A 414 -22.93 12.70 -32.00
C ARG A 414 -21.64 12.65 -31.19
N LEU A 415 -21.63 12.00 -30.01
CA LEU A 415 -20.42 11.78 -29.22
C LEU A 415 -19.41 10.86 -29.93
N ILE A 416 -19.89 9.81 -30.60
CA ILE A 416 -19.06 8.88 -31.38
C ILE A 416 -18.46 9.58 -32.61
N GLU A 417 -19.27 10.38 -33.33
CA GLU A 417 -18.84 11.21 -34.46
C GLU A 417 -17.74 12.20 -34.02
N ILE A 418 -18.01 13.02 -32.99
CA ILE A 418 -17.04 14.00 -32.52
C ILE A 418 -15.77 13.33 -32.02
N ARG A 419 -15.87 12.20 -31.30
CA ARG A 419 -14.69 11.45 -30.84
C ARG A 419 -13.85 10.92 -32.00
N THR A 420 -14.48 10.32 -33.00
CA THR A 420 -13.76 9.78 -34.17
C THR A 420 -13.08 10.91 -34.96
N VAL A 421 -13.73 12.06 -35.12
CA VAL A 421 -13.08 13.25 -35.72
C VAL A 421 -11.90 13.74 -34.87
N LEU A 422 -12.07 13.88 -33.54
CA LEU A 422 -10.99 14.29 -32.62
C LEU A 422 -9.79 13.33 -32.64
N GLU A 423 -10.01 12.02 -32.84
CA GLU A 423 -8.95 11.03 -33.04
C GLU A 423 -8.27 11.17 -34.41
N LYS A 424 -9.03 11.45 -35.48
CA LYS A 424 -8.49 11.62 -36.86
C LYS A 424 -7.70 12.92 -37.06
N ILE A 425 -7.96 13.99 -36.30
CA ILE A 425 -7.19 15.25 -36.41
C ILE A 425 -5.84 15.23 -35.67
N ARG A 426 -5.57 14.25 -34.79
CA ARG A 426 -4.31 14.18 -34.00
C ARG A 426 -3.02 14.26 -34.85
N PRO A 427 -2.90 13.62 -36.03
CA PRO A 427 -1.71 13.74 -36.87
C PRO A 427 -1.51 15.14 -37.46
N ILE A 428 -2.59 15.91 -37.62
CA ILE A 428 -2.55 17.31 -38.08
C ILE A 428 -2.09 18.20 -36.92
N ASP A 429 -2.65 17.98 -35.73
CA ASP A 429 -2.26 18.63 -34.48
C ASP A 429 -0.74 18.47 -34.20
N HIS A 430 -0.19 17.26 -34.40
CA HIS A 430 1.24 17.00 -34.29
C HIS A 430 2.10 17.75 -35.33
N LYS A 431 1.63 17.90 -36.57
CA LYS A 431 2.34 18.68 -37.61
C LYS A 431 2.31 20.18 -37.32
N LEU A 432 1.20 20.67 -36.76
CA LEU A 432 1.04 22.09 -36.38
C LEU A 432 1.67 22.43 -35.04
N LYS A 433 1.97 21.44 -34.18
CA LYS A 433 2.50 21.63 -32.82
C LYS A 433 3.67 22.62 -32.74
N TYR A 434 4.67 22.50 -33.62
CA TYR A 434 5.81 23.43 -33.64
C TYR A 434 5.40 24.87 -34.01
N GLN A 435 4.41 25.05 -34.90
CA GLN A 435 3.87 26.37 -35.24
C GLN A 435 3.05 26.97 -34.09
N ILE A 436 2.25 26.14 -33.41
CA ILE A 436 1.48 26.51 -32.22
C ILE A 436 2.43 26.91 -31.09
N ASP A 437 3.41 26.06 -30.77
CA ASP A 437 4.42 26.33 -29.73
C ASP A 437 5.25 27.59 -30.05
N LYS A 438 5.54 27.86 -31.34
CA LYS A 438 6.21 29.10 -31.78
C LYS A 438 5.31 30.33 -31.56
N LEU A 439 4.05 30.28 -31.99
CA LEU A 439 3.09 31.39 -31.79
C LEU A 439 2.85 31.67 -30.31
N VAL A 440 2.69 30.64 -29.48
CA VAL A 440 2.54 30.77 -28.02
C VAL A 440 3.79 31.39 -27.39
N LYS A 441 5.00 30.95 -27.80
CA LYS A 441 6.24 31.57 -27.33
C LYS A 441 6.33 33.05 -27.73
N THR A 442 6.09 33.38 -28.99
CA THR A 442 6.12 34.77 -29.47
C THR A 442 5.09 35.65 -28.75
N ALA A 443 3.90 35.13 -28.45
CA ALA A 443 2.89 35.84 -27.67
C ALA A 443 3.28 36.04 -26.18
N VAL A 444 4.08 35.13 -25.60
CA VAL A 444 4.53 35.21 -24.20
C VAL A 444 5.81 36.02 -24.02
N THR A 445 6.77 35.96 -24.95
CA THR A 445 8.07 36.63 -24.83
C THR A 445 8.20 37.91 -25.66
N GLY A 446 7.27 38.19 -26.57
CA GLY A 446 7.28 39.39 -27.44
C GLY A 446 8.41 39.44 -28.47
N THR A 447 9.33 38.47 -28.45
CA THR A 447 10.54 38.42 -29.28
C THR A 447 10.45 37.34 -30.35
N ILE A 448 10.86 37.70 -31.56
CA ILE A 448 11.05 36.76 -32.68
C ILE A 448 12.55 36.52 -32.78
N ASN A 449 13.02 35.32 -32.40
CA ASN A 449 14.42 34.97 -32.57
C ASN A 449 14.80 34.99 -34.07
N SER A 450 15.85 35.74 -34.41
CA SER A 450 16.39 35.84 -35.78
C SER A 450 16.87 34.49 -36.32
N ASP A 451 17.49 33.70 -35.44
CA ASP A 451 18.30 32.51 -35.79
C ASP A 451 17.49 31.20 -35.85
N ASP A 452 16.18 31.29 -36.03
CA ASP A 452 15.33 30.09 -36.10
C ASP A 452 15.44 29.41 -37.48
N PRO A 453 15.83 28.12 -37.58
CA PRO A 453 16.09 27.44 -38.86
C PRO A 453 14.88 27.28 -39.81
N SER A 454 13.70 27.79 -39.44
CA SER A 454 12.55 27.95 -40.35
C SER A 454 12.54 29.28 -41.13
N ASN A 455 13.39 30.26 -40.75
CA ASN A 455 13.59 31.53 -41.46
C ASN A 455 14.49 31.40 -42.70
N PHE A 456 15.11 30.23 -42.95
CA PHE A 456 15.86 29.96 -44.18
C PHE A 456 14.94 29.82 -45.41
N ARG A 457 14.38 30.96 -45.84
CA ARG A 457 14.11 31.17 -47.26
C ARG A 457 15.46 31.25 -47.99
N ALA A 458 15.52 30.78 -49.22
CA ALA A 458 16.72 30.97 -50.04
C ALA A 458 16.97 32.48 -50.18
N ASN A 459 18.15 32.94 -49.78
CA ASN A 459 18.55 34.33 -49.95
C ASN A 459 19.14 34.51 -51.36
N PRO A 460 18.43 35.17 -52.30
CA PRO A 460 18.91 35.29 -53.69
C PRO A 460 20.20 36.12 -53.77
N ASP A 461 20.41 37.07 -52.87
CA ASP A 461 21.58 37.96 -52.87
C ASP A 461 22.89 37.20 -52.60
N ALA A 462 22.82 36.09 -51.85
CA ALA A 462 23.95 35.19 -51.61
C ALA A 462 24.37 34.36 -52.84
N LEU A 463 23.57 34.38 -53.92
CA LEU A 463 23.94 33.85 -55.23
C LEU A 463 24.57 34.93 -56.15
N VAL A 464 24.17 36.20 -55.98
CA VAL A 464 24.70 37.33 -56.76
C VAL A 464 26.13 37.67 -56.33
N ALA A 465 26.39 37.69 -55.01
CA ALA A 465 27.72 37.94 -54.41
C ALA A 465 28.81 36.89 -54.74
N LYS A 466 28.56 36.01 -55.72
CA LYS A 466 29.50 34.98 -56.18
C LYS A 466 29.74 35.00 -57.70
N LEU A 467 29.16 35.97 -58.41
CA LEU A 467 29.36 36.19 -59.84
C LEU A 467 30.28 37.40 -60.10
N ASP A 468 30.19 38.44 -59.27
CA ASP A 468 31.09 39.60 -59.35
C ASP A 468 32.31 39.37 -58.44
N GLY A 469 33.33 38.74 -59.03
CA GLY A 469 34.65 38.63 -58.43
C GLY A 469 35.60 39.68 -59.00
N GLU A 470 35.75 40.80 -58.31
CA GLU A 470 36.91 41.69 -58.47
C GLU A 470 37.52 42.00 -57.10
N ASP A 471 38.85 42.02 -57.05
CA ASP A 471 39.63 42.21 -55.83
C ASP A 471 39.50 43.63 -55.28
N SER A 472 39.15 43.76 -53.99
CA SER A 472 39.62 44.91 -53.19
C SER A 472 39.85 44.49 -51.74
N ASP A 473 41.12 44.42 -51.39
CA ASP A 473 41.62 44.14 -50.05
C ASP A 473 41.53 45.41 -49.19
N SER A 474 40.87 45.33 -48.04
CA SER A 474 40.96 46.37 -47.00
C SER A 474 40.53 45.83 -45.64
N ASP A 475 41.48 45.18 -44.96
CA ASP A 475 41.40 44.95 -43.53
C ASP A 475 41.25 46.28 -42.76
N GLN A 476 40.29 46.33 -41.85
CA GLN A 476 40.41 47.13 -40.64
C GLN A 476 39.76 46.38 -39.48
N GLU A 477 40.60 45.74 -38.68
CA GLU A 477 40.25 45.10 -37.43
C GLU A 477 40.02 46.18 -36.35
N GLU A 478 38.95 46.03 -35.55
CA GLU A 478 39.05 46.33 -34.13
C GLU A 478 38.82 45.03 -33.35
N GLU A 479 39.92 44.40 -32.96
CA GLU A 479 39.91 43.33 -31.96
C GLU A 479 39.52 43.89 -30.58
N THR A 480 38.67 43.15 -29.86
CA THR A 480 38.98 42.85 -28.46
C THR A 480 39.03 41.33 -28.25
N ASP A 481 40.11 40.71 -28.73
CA ASP A 481 40.63 39.40 -28.28
C ASP A 481 40.82 39.46 -26.74
N GLY A 482 40.59 38.42 -25.94
CA GLY A 482 40.11 37.06 -26.19
C GLY A 482 40.59 36.14 -25.04
N PHE A 483 40.59 34.82 -25.25
CA PHE A 483 41.84 34.03 -25.30
C PHE A 483 41.61 32.49 -25.29
N LYS A 484 41.74 31.86 -26.48
CA LYS A 484 42.52 30.64 -26.88
C LYS A 484 42.46 29.37 -25.96
N SER A 485 42.61 28.11 -26.40
CA SER A 485 43.22 27.45 -27.56
C SER A 485 42.82 25.93 -27.57
N THR A 486 42.94 25.07 -28.59
CA THR A 486 43.48 25.12 -29.97
C THR A 486 42.95 23.94 -30.84
N THR A 487 43.04 24.07 -32.17
CA THR A 487 43.21 23.03 -33.23
C THR A 487 42.45 21.68 -33.20
N GLN A 488 41.63 21.47 -34.24
CA GLN A 488 42.06 20.65 -35.40
C GLN A 488 41.25 20.99 -36.67
N GLN A 489 41.85 21.74 -37.59
CA GLN A 489 41.38 21.81 -38.98
C GLN A 489 41.83 20.53 -39.71
N SER A 490 40.89 19.70 -40.15
CA SER A 490 41.12 18.80 -41.27
C SER A 490 40.69 19.52 -42.56
N ARG A 491 41.54 19.46 -43.59
CA ARG A 491 41.23 20.02 -44.92
C ARG A 491 39.91 19.44 -45.42
N LYS A 492 38.85 20.25 -45.55
CA LYS A 492 37.64 19.83 -46.24
C LYS A 492 37.93 19.84 -47.74
N SER A 493 37.92 18.66 -48.35
CA SER A 493 37.79 18.53 -49.80
C SER A 493 36.45 19.12 -50.24
N ASN A 494 36.38 19.57 -51.50
CA ASN A 494 35.17 20.15 -52.10
C ASN A 494 34.10 19.09 -52.45
N VAL A 495 34.01 18.02 -51.65
CA VAL A 495 33.13 16.86 -51.85
C VAL A 495 32.06 16.88 -50.78
N TYR A 496 30.81 17.11 -51.19
CA TYR A 496 29.65 17.01 -50.30
C TYR A 496 29.46 15.55 -49.85
N VAL A 497 29.61 15.31 -48.55
CA VAL A 497 29.33 14.01 -47.92
C VAL A 497 27.99 14.12 -47.19
N PRO A 498 26.92 13.44 -47.66
CA PRO A 498 25.63 13.50 -46.97
C PRO A 498 25.73 12.90 -45.55
N PRO A 499 25.05 13.50 -44.56
CA PRO A 499 25.09 13.02 -43.19
C PRO A 499 24.47 11.62 -43.08
N LYS A 500 25.15 10.71 -42.38
CA LYS A 500 24.64 9.36 -42.14
C LYS A 500 23.51 9.40 -41.11
N LEU A 501 22.27 9.34 -41.58
CA LEU A 501 21.10 9.14 -40.73
C LEU A 501 21.16 7.73 -40.11
N ALA A 502 21.41 7.66 -38.81
CA ALA A 502 21.19 6.44 -38.04
C ALA A 502 19.68 6.30 -37.79
N ALA A 503 19.14 5.09 -37.92
CA ALA A 503 17.77 4.81 -37.53
C ALA A 503 17.63 4.99 -36.02
N VAL A 504 16.91 6.04 -35.61
CA VAL A 504 16.54 6.27 -34.21
C VAL A 504 15.26 5.49 -33.93
N HIS A 505 15.28 4.64 -32.91
CA HIS A 505 14.09 3.90 -32.50
C HIS A 505 13.02 4.86 -31.93
N TYR A 506 11.75 4.57 -32.19
CA TYR A 506 10.64 5.39 -31.71
C TYR A 506 10.37 5.05 -30.24
N ASP A 507 10.98 5.78 -29.32
CA ASP A 507 10.86 5.62 -27.86
C ASP A 507 9.51 6.14 -27.29
N GLY A 508 8.41 6.09 -28.07
CA GLY A 508 7.06 6.46 -27.62
C GLY A 508 6.94 7.90 -27.10
N ASP A 509 5.96 8.12 -26.20
CA ASP A 509 5.77 9.37 -25.47
C ASP A 509 6.61 9.43 -24.16
N GLU A 510 7.80 8.81 -24.11
CA GLU A 510 8.65 8.87 -22.91
C GLU A 510 9.16 10.30 -22.65
N THR A 511 8.81 10.85 -21.49
CA THR A 511 9.31 12.17 -21.08
C THR A 511 10.83 12.14 -20.82
N MET A 512 11.50 13.29 -21.03
CA MET A 512 12.96 13.39 -20.80
C MET A 512 13.37 13.04 -19.35
N ALA A 513 12.51 13.35 -18.38
CA ALA A 513 12.69 12.98 -16.97
C ALA A 513 12.61 11.46 -16.77
N GLU A 514 11.66 10.79 -17.43
CA GLU A 514 11.49 9.34 -17.37
C GLU A 514 12.65 8.59 -18.03
N LYS A 515 13.13 9.08 -19.18
CA LYS A 515 14.33 8.56 -19.84
C LYS A 515 15.57 8.66 -18.94
N MET A 516 15.72 9.77 -18.20
CA MET A 516 16.79 9.96 -17.22
C MET A 516 16.64 9.04 -16.00
N ARG A 517 15.41 8.85 -15.48
CA ARG A 517 15.09 7.89 -14.41
C ARG A 517 15.45 6.46 -14.82
N LYS A 518 15.02 6.04 -16.01
CA LYS A 518 15.28 4.71 -16.60
C LYS A 518 16.79 4.48 -16.84
N ALA A 519 17.54 5.51 -17.21
CA ALA A 519 18.99 5.46 -17.32
C ALA A 519 19.68 5.33 -15.94
N SER A 520 19.22 6.09 -14.94
CA SER A 520 19.72 6.02 -13.56
C SER A 520 19.45 4.65 -12.92
N GLU A 521 18.26 4.09 -13.14
CA GLU A 521 17.91 2.76 -12.64
C GLU A 521 18.77 1.66 -13.28
N ARG A 522 19.02 1.73 -14.60
CA ARG A 522 19.96 0.83 -15.30
C ARG A 522 21.38 0.97 -14.76
N ALA A 523 21.82 2.16 -14.38
CA ALA A 523 23.12 2.37 -13.74
C ALA A 523 23.16 1.77 -12.32
N ARG A 524 22.10 1.95 -11.51
CA ARG A 524 21.96 1.35 -10.18
C ARG A 524 21.97 -0.18 -10.24
N ARG A 525 21.22 -0.79 -11.17
CA ARG A 525 21.23 -2.25 -11.39
C ARG A 525 22.63 -2.77 -11.75
N ARG A 526 23.39 -2.06 -12.58
CA ARG A 526 24.80 -2.39 -12.92
C ARG A 526 25.78 -2.22 -11.76
N ALA A 527 25.53 -1.27 -10.86
CA ALA A 527 26.35 -1.07 -9.66
C ALA A 527 26.06 -2.12 -8.56
N VAL A 528 24.82 -2.60 -8.48
CA VAL A 528 24.42 -3.69 -7.57
C VAL A 528 24.93 -5.06 -8.07
N SER A 529 25.09 -5.26 -9.38
CA SER A 529 25.69 -6.47 -9.95
C SER A 529 27.22 -6.55 -9.85
N ASN A 530 27.82 -5.96 -8.81
CA ASN A 530 29.25 -6.07 -8.54
C ASN A 530 29.61 -7.48 -8.02
N THR A 531 30.84 -7.93 -8.29
CA THR A 531 31.35 -9.26 -7.92
C THR A 531 31.22 -9.56 -6.43
N VAL A 532 31.62 -8.62 -5.57
CA VAL A 532 31.54 -8.76 -4.09
C VAL A 532 30.11 -9.02 -3.60
N LEU A 533 29.10 -8.38 -4.21
CA LEU A 533 27.69 -8.58 -3.81
C LEU A 533 27.12 -9.91 -4.34
N ARG A 534 27.72 -10.46 -5.40
CA ARG A 534 27.39 -11.78 -5.95
C ARG A 534 28.00 -12.88 -5.07
N GLU A 535 29.26 -12.73 -4.68
CA GLU A 535 29.98 -13.64 -3.77
C GLU A 535 29.30 -13.73 -2.41
N LEU A 536 29.01 -12.58 -1.76
CA LEU A 536 28.21 -12.53 -0.53
C LEU A 536 26.81 -13.16 -0.69
N LYS A 537 26.21 -13.12 -1.88
CA LYS A 537 24.93 -13.76 -2.13
C LYS A 537 25.08 -15.28 -2.31
N GLU A 538 26.17 -15.74 -2.92
CA GLU A 538 26.47 -17.15 -3.14
C GLU A 538 26.85 -17.85 -1.82
N GLU A 539 27.53 -17.17 -0.89
CA GLU A 539 27.83 -17.69 0.46
C GLU A 539 26.57 -17.89 1.33
N TYR A 540 25.57 -17.01 1.22
CA TYR A 540 24.34 -17.04 2.01
C TYR A 540 23.23 -17.94 1.41
N LEU A 541 23.51 -18.66 0.33
CA LEU A 541 22.53 -19.53 -0.35
C LEU A 541 23.02 -20.98 -0.39
N ASP A 542 22.27 -21.90 0.23
CA ASP A 542 22.44 -23.36 0.15
C ASP A 542 22.15 -23.96 -1.25
N ALA A 543 22.21 -23.15 -2.32
CA ALA A 543 21.97 -23.58 -3.68
C ALA A 543 23.27 -24.15 -4.30
N PRO A 544 23.24 -25.36 -4.91
CA PRO A 544 24.43 -25.94 -5.51
C PRO A 544 24.92 -25.12 -6.73
N VAL A 545 26.21 -24.81 -6.75
CA VAL A 545 26.86 -24.07 -7.84
C VAL A 545 27.42 -25.02 -8.89
N GLU A 546 27.20 -24.71 -10.19
CA GLU A 546 27.84 -25.42 -11.31
C GLU A 546 29.36 -25.08 -11.36
N ASP A 547 30.21 -25.85 -10.67
CA ASP A 547 31.67 -25.72 -10.81
C ASP A 547 32.16 -26.40 -12.10
N SER A 548 33.01 -25.68 -12.85
CA SER A 548 33.65 -26.15 -14.08
C SER A 548 35.16 -26.15 -13.90
N GLN A 549 35.76 -27.34 -13.77
CA GLN A 549 37.16 -27.51 -13.39
C GLN A 549 38.14 -26.68 -14.23
N GLY A 550 38.99 -25.89 -13.55
CA GLY A 550 40.20 -25.29 -14.13
C GLY A 550 40.03 -23.92 -14.82
N LEU A 551 38.98 -23.16 -14.50
CA LEU A 551 38.64 -21.91 -15.20
C LEU A 551 38.44 -20.74 -14.21
N GLY A 552 39.43 -19.84 -14.12
CA GLY A 552 39.38 -18.68 -13.20
C GLY A 552 38.21 -17.71 -13.45
N GLU A 553 37.87 -16.90 -12.45
CA GLU A 553 36.57 -16.20 -12.32
C GLU A 553 36.15 -15.37 -13.55
N LYS A 554 37.04 -14.58 -14.16
CA LYS A 554 36.72 -13.82 -15.39
C LYS A 554 36.37 -14.71 -16.59
N ARG A 555 36.78 -15.98 -16.59
CA ARG A 555 36.43 -16.96 -17.62
C ARG A 555 35.02 -17.52 -17.39
N ALA A 556 34.53 -17.61 -16.15
CA ALA A 556 33.13 -17.91 -15.84
C ALA A 556 32.19 -16.81 -16.35
N ILE A 557 32.56 -15.52 -16.19
CA ILE A 557 31.82 -14.38 -16.75
C ILE A 557 31.71 -14.50 -18.28
N LEU A 558 32.81 -14.84 -18.97
CA LEU A 558 32.80 -15.08 -20.42
C LEU A 558 31.93 -16.29 -20.83
N VAL A 559 31.96 -17.39 -20.06
CA VAL A 559 31.08 -18.54 -20.30
C VAL A 559 29.62 -18.14 -20.14
N HIS A 560 29.26 -17.30 -19.17
CA HIS A 560 27.88 -16.80 -19.03
C HIS A 560 27.49 -15.84 -20.17
N GLU A 561 28.38 -14.93 -20.61
CA GLU A 561 28.14 -14.08 -21.78
C GLU A 561 27.95 -14.92 -23.06
N ASP A 562 28.73 -15.98 -23.26
CA ASP A 562 28.60 -16.87 -24.42
C ASP A 562 27.36 -17.78 -24.33
N LYS A 563 26.97 -18.31 -23.15
CA LYS A 563 25.67 -18.99 -22.92
C LYS A 563 24.50 -18.09 -23.36
N ARG A 564 24.47 -16.81 -22.96
CA ARG A 564 23.43 -15.84 -23.37
C ARG A 564 23.40 -15.54 -24.86
N LYS A 565 24.56 -15.55 -25.55
CA LYS A 565 24.60 -15.41 -27.01
C LYS A 565 23.96 -16.62 -27.67
N ILE A 566 24.26 -17.83 -27.22
CA ILE A 566 23.66 -19.08 -27.72
C ILE A 566 22.14 -19.05 -27.54
N GLU A 567 21.65 -18.74 -26.33
CA GLU A 567 20.21 -18.59 -26.05
C GLU A 567 19.54 -17.58 -27.01
N TYR A 568 20.17 -16.46 -27.31
CA TYR A 568 19.63 -15.49 -28.27
C TYR A 568 19.62 -16.04 -29.71
N GLU A 569 20.71 -16.67 -30.15
CA GLU A 569 20.80 -17.24 -31.49
C GLU A 569 19.81 -18.40 -31.71
N GLU A 570 19.50 -19.17 -30.67
CA GLU A 570 18.50 -20.24 -30.68
C GLU A 570 17.07 -19.67 -30.68
N ASN A 571 16.76 -18.73 -29.79
CA ASN A 571 15.41 -18.13 -29.70
C ASN A 571 15.02 -17.33 -30.96
N TYR A 572 15.96 -16.67 -31.61
CA TYR A 572 15.70 -15.82 -32.79
C TYR A 572 16.19 -16.43 -34.11
N MET A 573 16.81 -17.63 -34.08
CA MET A 573 17.31 -18.36 -35.25
C MET A 573 18.27 -17.56 -36.16
N THR A 574 18.99 -16.57 -35.60
CA THR A 574 19.92 -15.69 -36.33
C THR A 574 21.29 -15.62 -35.65
N ARG A 575 22.38 -15.84 -36.40
CA ARG A 575 23.77 -15.72 -35.91
C ARG A 575 24.19 -14.26 -35.70
N LEU A 576 24.91 -13.99 -34.60
CA LEU A 576 25.45 -12.67 -34.26
C LEU A 576 26.88 -12.49 -34.80
N PRO A 577 27.18 -11.40 -35.54
CA PRO A 577 28.52 -11.16 -36.06
C PRO A 577 29.50 -10.70 -34.96
N VAL A 578 30.61 -11.44 -34.78
CA VAL A 578 31.64 -11.10 -33.79
C VAL A 578 32.45 -9.88 -34.24
N THR A 579 32.40 -8.79 -33.46
CA THR A 579 33.11 -7.55 -33.77
C THR A 579 34.63 -7.65 -33.53
N LYS A 580 35.43 -6.83 -34.23
CA LYS A 580 36.89 -6.75 -33.98
C LYS A 580 37.22 -6.32 -32.55
N GLN A 581 36.40 -5.47 -31.94
CA GLN A 581 36.54 -5.01 -30.56
C GLN A 581 36.30 -6.17 -29.57
N GLU A 582 35.26 -6.98 -29.79
CA GLU A 582 34.98 -8.16 -28.97
C GLU A 582 36.11 -9.20 -29.06
N LYS A 583 36.61 -9.45 -30.29
CA LYS A 583 37.76 -10.35 -30.51
C LYS A 583 39.04 -9.86 -29.82
N HIS A 584 39.21 -8.56 -29.63
CA HIS A 584 40.30 -7.98 -28.85
C HIS A 584 40.06 -8.13 -27.33
N ARG A 585 38.85 -7.80 -26.84
CA ARG A 585 38.44 -7.96 -25.43
C ARG A 585 38.66 -9.40 -24.94
N ARG A 586 38.24 -10.40 -25.73
CA ARG A 586 38.43 -11.82 -25.44
C ARG A 586 39.91 -12.22 -25.33
N ARG A 587 40.79 -11.65 -26.16
CA ARG A 587 42.25 -11.92 -26.11
C ARG A 587 42.91 -11.33 -24.86
N GLN A 588 42.49 -10.15 -24.42
CA GLN A 588 43.03 -9.52 -23.20
C GLN A 588 42.65 -10.29 -21.93
N MET A 589 41.47 -10.92 -21.88
CA MET A 589 41.07 -11.76 -20.75
C MET A 589 41.72 -13.15 -20.71
N THR A 590 42.43 -13.56 -21.77
CA THR A 590 43.16 -14.85 -21.81
C THR A 590 44.65 -14.75 -21.47
N THR A 591 45.19 -13.56 -21.20
CA THR A 591 46.60 -13.37 -20.86
C THR A 591 46.84 -13.37 -19.36
N LEU A 592 47.69 -14.28 -18.87
CA LEU A 592 48.04 -14.52 -17.46
C LEU A 592 48.44 -13.27 -16.63
N GLY A 593 48.82 -12.16 -17.27
CA GLY A 593 49.22 -10.92 -16.59
C GLY A 593 48.10 -10.18 -15.84
N THR A 594 46.82 -10.52 -16.03
CA THR A 594 45.69 -9.81 -15.40
C THR A 594 45.38 -10.24 -13.96
N LEU A 595 45.92 -11.38 -13.50
CA LEU A 595 45.73 -11.87 -12.12
C LEU A 595 46.32 -10.93 -11.06
N GLY A 596 47.37 -10.17 -11.40
CA GLY A 596 47.98 -9.19 -10.49
C GLY A 596 47.17 -7.89 -10.30
N GLU A 597 46.38 -7.49 -11.31
CA GLU A 597 45.48 -6.34 -11.22
C GLU A 597 44.19 -6.69 -10.44
N GLU A 598 43.81 -7.96 -10.40
CA GLU A 598 42.61 -8.43 -9.68
C GLU A 598 42.75 -8.28 -8.15
N ILE A 599 43.88 -8.73 -7.58
CA ILE A 599 44.14 -8.64 -6.13
C ILE A 599 44.39 -7.20 -5.66
N THR A 600 44.77 -6.29 -6.55
CA THR A 600 45.15 -4.91 -6.19
C THR A 600 44.03 -3.88 -6.32
N THR A 601 42.88 -4.24 -6.90
CA THR A 601 41.78 -3.29 -7.21
C THR A 601 40.60 -3.38 -6.22
N PHE A 602 40.88 -3.44 -4.91
CA PHE A 602 39.83 -3.43 -3.87
C PHE A 602 39.22 -2.05 -3.56
N GLY A 603 39.71 -0.96 -4.18
CA GLY A 603 39.37 0.42 -3.77
C GLY A 603 38.66 1.33 -4.79
N GLU A 604 38.70 1.04 -6.10
CA GLU A 604 38.15 1.99 -7.10
C GLU A 604 36.64 1.85 -7.30
N SER A 605 35.89 2.57 -6.48
CA SER A 605 34.46 2.85 -6.70
C SER A 605 34.24 3.50 -8.08
N SER A 606 33.55 2.80 -8.98
CA SER A 606 33.36 3.20 -10.39
C SER A 606 32.48 4.45 -10.62
N ALA A 607 32.19 5.22 -9.57
CA ALA A 607 31.51 6.53 -9.64
C ALA A 607 32.38 7.65 -10.27
N LYS A 608 33.66 7.40 -10.57
CA LYS A 608 34.61 8.41 -11.11
C LYS A 608 35.29 8.04 -12.43
N SER A 609 34.68 7.23 -13.29
CA SER A 609 35.21 6.92 -14.65
C SER A 609 34.55 7.72 -15.79
N ALA A 610 34.25 9.01 -15.56
CA ALA A 610 33.70 9.92 -16.57
C ALA A 610 34.57 11.16 -16.87
N LYS A 611 35.63 11.44 -16.10
CA LYS A 611 36.51 12.61 -16.29
C LYS A 611 38.01 12.31 -16.02
N LYS A 612 38.63 11.43 -16.83
CA LYS A 612 40.10 11.47 -17.05
C LYS A 612 40.56 10.71 -18.30
N ARG A 613 40.52 11.39 -19.46
CA ARG A 613 41.23 10.95 -20.68
C ARG A 613 41.74 12.15 -21.51
N LYS A 614 42.59 12.98 -20.91
CA LYS A 614 43.58 13.79 -21.66
C LYS A 614 44.93 13.09 -21.53
N ALA A 615 45.30 12.31 -22.55
CA ALA A 615 46.56 11.57 -22.56
C ALA A 615 47.72 12.54 -22.76
N GLN A 616 48.65 12.56 -21.80
CA GLN A 616 49.85 13.38 -21.85
C GLN A 616 50.83 12.76 -22.87
N ARG A 617 51.13 13.48 -23.97
CA ARG A 617 52.12 13.03 -24.97
C ARG A 617 53.51 12.92 -24.31
N LYS A 618 54.18 11.78 -24.48
CA LYS A 618 55.56 11.57 -24.01
C LYS A 618 56.54 12.53 -24.71
N GLY A 619 57.00 13.55 -23.99
CA GLY A 619 58.20 14.31 -24.33
C GLY A 619 59.47 13.51 -24.00
N LYS A 620 60.54 13.70 -24.77
CA LYS A 620 61.81 12.95 -24.64
C LYS A 620 62.57 13.31 -23.37
N ALA A 621 63.22 12.31 -22.76
CA ALA A 621 64.03 12.48 -21.56
C ALA A 621 65.37 13.21 -21.82
N LYS A 622 65.79 14.05 -20.87
CA LYS A 622 67.20 14.44 -20.65
C LYS A 622 67.53 14.37 -19.15
N LYS A 623 68.81 14.09 -18.84
CA LYS A 623 69.33 13.62 -17.54
C LYS A 623 69.84 14.76 -16.62
N LYS A 624 69.75 14.52 -15.29
CA LYS A 624 70.60 15.02 -14.17
C LYS A 624 70.67 16.56 -13.99
N LYS A 625 70.55 17.12 -12.78
CA LYS A 625 71.39 16.90 -11.57
C LYS A 625 70.62 17.15 -10.26
N ALA A 626 71.27 16.85 -9.13
CA ALA A 626 70.74 16.98 -7.77
C ALA A 626 71.05 18.34 -7.12
N ALA A 627 70.25 18.70 -6.10
CA ALA A 627 70.68 19.48 -4.93
C ALA A 627 69.76 19.16 -3.75
N SER A 628 70.36 18.85 -2.60
CA SER A 628 69.70 18.83 -1.29
C SER A 628 69.68 20.22 -0.68
N LEU A 629 68.65 20.57 0.08
CA LEU A 629 68.76 21.49 1.23
C LEU A 629 67.57 21.27 2.17
N SER A 630 67.84 21.47 3.46
CA SER A 630 66.97 21.18 4.61
C SER A 630 66.54 22.46 5.31
N ASN A 631 65.57 22.32 6.23
CA ASN A 631 65.09 23.34 7.18
C ASN A 631 64.27 24.50 6.54
N ASP A 632 63.31 25.14 7.22
CA ASP A 632 63.13 25.27 8.68
C ASP A 632 61.66 25.21 9.18
N PHE A 633 61.51 25.19 10.51
CA PHE A 633 60.24 25.25 11.24
C PHE A 633 59.47 26.57 11.05
N GLY A 634 58.13 26.52 11.17
CA GLY A 634 57.28 27.72 11.16
C GLY A 634 55.81 27.45 11.49
N THR A 635 55.46 27.46 12.78
CA THR A 635 54.09 27.36 13.30
C THR A 635 53.18 28.52 12.86
N LEU A 636 51.89 28.24 12.59
CA LEU A 636 50.77 29.09 13.05
C LEU A 636 49.42 28.34 12.99
N ALA A 637 48.45 28.81 13.78
CA ALA A 637 47.34 28.00 14.28
C ALA A 637 46.10 27.92 13.36
N ARG A 638 45.27 26.90 13.61
CA ARG A 638 43.84 26.87 13.21
C ARG A 638 43.05 27.96 13.95
N PRO A 639 41.83 28.25 13.49
CA PRO A 639 40.70 27.95 14.36
C PRO A 639 39.67 27.04 13.67
N GLY A 640 39.35 25.93 14.33
CA GLY A 640 38.12 25.19 14.08
C GLY A 640 37.18 25.41 15.25
N VAL A 641 35.94 25.80 14.99
CA VAL A 641 34.90 25.96 16.01
C VAL A 641 33.98 24.73 15.95
N SER A 642 33.68 24.17 17.12
CA SER A 642 32.80 23.02 17.34
C SER A 642 31.55 23.40 18.14
N TYR A 643 30.71 22.41 18.45
CA TYR A 643 29.43 22.49 19.19
C TYR A 643 28.24 23.01 18.38
N SER A 644 27.00 22.55 18.60
CA SER A 644 26.51 21.29 19.20
C SER A 644 25.07 21.10 18.72
N ILE A 645 24.57 19.86 18.63
CA ILE A 645 23.12 19.61 18.48
C ILE A 645 22.63 18.96 19.77
N ASN A 646 21.74 19.68 20.45
CA ASN A 646 20.72 19.16 21.36
C ASN A 646 19.78 20.34 21.63
N ASP A 647 18.65 20.34 20.93
CA ASP A 647 17.28 20.63 21.42
C ASP A 647 16.31 20.19 20.30
#